data_AF-A0A8I1XZ06-F1
#
_entry.id   AF-A0A8I1XZ06-F1
#
_cell.length_a   1.000
_cell.length_b   1.000
_cell.length_c   1.000
_cell.angle_alpha   90.00
_cell.angle_beta   90.00
_cell.angle_gamma   90.00
#
_symmetry.space_group_name_H-M   'P 1'
#
loop_
_entity.id
_entity.type
_entity.pdbx_description
1 polymer ?
#
loop_
_entity_poly.entity_id
_entity_poly.type
_entity_poly.pdbx_seq_one_letter_code
_entity_poly.pdbx_strand_id
1 'polypeptide(L)'
;MTKAKNRLRIACLALVVAGASWTGMIAPTHAAPSDDYSWKSVVTGGGGGFVPGIIFNETEKDLIYARTDIGGAYRWNAANESWIPLTDSVGWEDWNKNGVDALATDPVDPNRVYIATGTYTNSWDKQNGQIMRSTDRGNTWQTTKLPFKVGGNMPGRSMGERLTIDPNKNNILFFGARSGNGLWKSSDFGATWSKVSSFPNPGTYVQDPSNEYTSDIVGLAWITFDKKTGSSNKATQTIYVGVADKKQSVYRSTDGGTTWSAIAGQPTGYLPHHGVLSPDGNLYISYSDGAGPYDGSKGELWKLNTASGQWTNISPIGSSSADNHFGYGGLTVDAQKPGTVMVATLNAWWPDETIYRSTDSGATWSPIWEFDGYPSRKLKYNLDISGAPWLTFNANPAPPEVSPKLGWMIGDLEIDPFNSDHMLYGTGATIYGSKNLTNWDKGGKLDISVAAKGVEETAILDLVSPPTGAPLVSAVGDVSGFRHDDLFKAPAKMLDNPTFTSSESIDYAELNPSFMARVGKADYKKDPNAKSIGFSNDGGANWYKANSEPSGTAGGGSIAVAADGNGLLWSTSDKGVFYSKTGGNSWTASTGIPANAKIVSDRVNPNKYYAFASGKIYVSTNGGVSFTPSAVTGLPTAGNADIDAVRGAEGDVWFAGGSEDGGPYGLWHSNDSGATFTKLSNVQEADFVGFGKAAPNRTNAAVFIVGKIDGTRGFYRSDDAGANWARINDDKHQYARVTKIIGDPRVYGRAYLGTNGRGILVADRVGGDQPSTGQASITPTTATYGLNNSNTDLTVKLTLNGNTLEAIKQGSVVLNKGEDYTLSEETVVLTNKYLSKLPKGETALNFHFSTGNDVLFTITVKGDTPSEPGTGEGVLKVQTFNGNVSATSNTISSKFKITNTGTSSISLADVTLRYYYTINGEKVQNFFTDWSSVGTGNVIASFKTLSNAKPGADSYAEIGFKSAAGSLELGQSVELQTRISKEDWSSYTQTDDYSFNPTANSLQDSAKITAYLSGSKQWGIEP
;
A
#
# COMPACT_ATOMS: atom_id res chain seq x y z
N MET A 1 69.63 17.50 -29.05
CA MET A 1 70.07 17.38 -30.46
C MET A 1 68.98 16.65 -31.24
N THR A 2 68.12 17.42 -31.92
CA THR A 2 67.81 17.35 -33.38
C THR A 2 67.02 16.10 -33.82
N LYS A 3 65.69 16.19 -34.01
CA LYS A 3 64.96 16.59 -35.26
C LYS A 3 65.25 15.63 -36.44
N ALA A 4 64.34 15.19 -37.31
CA ALA A 4 62.90 15.35 -37.52
C ALA A 4 62.53 14.61 -38.84
N LYS A 5 61.21 14.48 -39.11
CA LYS A 5 60.50 14.45 -40.42
C LYS A 5 60.02 13.11 -41.02
N ASN A 6 58.77 12.75 -40.70
CA ASN A 6 57.57 12.89 -41.56
C ASN A 6 57.72 12.79 -43.11
N ARG A 7 57.08 11.79 -43.77
CA ARG A 7 55.83 11.92 -44.59
C ARG A 7 55.57 10.81 -45.63
N LEU A 8 54.27 10.47 -45.75
CA LEU A 8 53.48 9.88 -46.88
C LEU A 8 53.76 8.42 -47.29
N ARG A 9 52.87 7.42 -47.04
CA ARG A 9 51.51 7.09 -47.56
C ARG A 9 51.47 6.38 -48.93
N ILE A 10 51.00 5.12 -48.85
CA ILE A 10 50.10 4.36 -49.76
C ILE A 10 50.72 3.62 -50.96
N ALA A 11 50.71 2.27 -50.93
CA ALA A 11 49.79 1.44 -51.75
C ALA A 11 50.08 -0.09 -51.62
N CYS A 12 49.00 -0.84 -51.35
CA CYS A 12 48.69 -2.25 -51.72
C CYS A 12 49.68 -3.38 -51.32
N LEU A 13 49.43 -4.15 -50.26
CA LEU A 13 48.47 -5.26 -50.06
C LEU A 13 48.87 -6.58 -50.76
N ALA A 14 48.91 -7.65 -49.92
CA ALA A 14 48.90 -9.10 -50.21
C ALA A 14 50.25 -9.84 -50.35
N LEU A 15 50.72 -10.49 -49.26
CA LEU A 15 50.64 -11.95 -49.06
C LEU A 15 51.43 -12.42 -47.82
N VAL A 16 50.66 -12.70 -46.76
CA VAL A 16 50.69 -13.85 -45.83
C VAL A 16 52.05 -14.45 -45.44
N VAL A 17 52.43 -14.24 -44.18
CA VAL A 17 52.93 -15.31 -43.29
C VAL A 17 52.03 -15.31 -42.05
N ALA A 18 51.21 -16.35 -41.92
CA ALA A 18 50.33 -16.61 -40.80
C ALA A 18 51.10 -17.29 -39.67
N GLY A 19 50.98 -16.76 -38.46
CA GLY A 19 51.58 -17.29 -37.23
C GLY A 19 50.90 -16.71 -36.00
N ALA A 20 49.78 -17.34 -35.64
CA ALA A 20 48.96 -17.22 -34.43
C ALA A 20 49.35 -16.19 -33.35
N SER A 21 48.65 -15.05 -33.37
CA SER A 21 48.27 -14.29 -32.18
C SER A 21 46.75 -14.17 -32.17
N TRP A 22 46.06 -15.14 -31.56
CA TRP A 22 44.66 -15.00 -31.21
C TRP A 22 44.57 -13.96 -30.09
N THR A 23 44.36 -12.70 -30.47
CA THR A 23 43.70 -11.74 -29.59
C THR A 23 42.31 -12.30 -29.32
N GLY A 24 42.11 -12.86 -28.13
CA GLY A 24 40.77 -13.21 -27.66
C GLY A 24 39.92 -11.94 -27.69
N MET A 25 39.00 -11.86 -28.65
CA MET A 25 37.91 -10.90 -28.58
C MET A 25 37.15 -11.25 -27.30
N ILE A 26 37.16 -10.34 -26.32
CA ILE A 26 36.26 -10.40 -25.18
C ILE A 26 34.87 -10.34 -25.79
N ALA A 27 34.15 -11.47 -25.76
CA ALA A 27 32.74 -11.50 -26.12
C ALA A 27 32.01 -10.45 -25.27
N PRO A 28 31.10 -9.64 -25.83
CA PRO A 28 30.28 -8.76 -25.01
C PRO A 28 29.56 -9.61 -23.97
N THR A 29 29.79 -9.32 -22.69
CA THR A 29 29.03 -9.88 -21.57
C THR A 29 27.59 -9.46 -21.78
N HIS A 30 26.74 -10.39 -22.20
CA HIS A 30 25.31 -10.15 -22.28
C HIS A 30 24.79 -10.13 -20.84
N ALA A 31 24.10 -9.07 -20.45
CA ALA A 31 23.37 -9.08 -19.19
C ALA A 31 22.32 -10.20 -19.24
N ALA A 32 22.06 -10.85 -18.10
CA ALA A 32 20.95 -11.78 -17.97
C ALA A 32 19.65 -11.14 -18.53
N PRO A 33 18.83 -11.90 -19.28
CA PRO A 33 17.60 -11.37 -19.85
C PRO A 33 16.67 -10.84 -18.76
N SER A 34 15.95 -9.76 -19.03
CA SER A 34 14.91 -9.24 -18.14
C SER A 34 13.57 -9.92 -18.40
N ASP A 35 12.84 -10.21 -17.34
CA ASP A 35 11.43 -10.63 -17.38
C ASP A 35 10.60 -9.53 -16.69
N ASP A 36 9.52 -9.09 -17.32
CA ASP A 36 8.74 -7.97 -16.81
C ASP A 36 7.93 -8.38 -15.59
N TYR A 37 7.92 -7.52 -14.57
CA TYR A 37 7.26 -7.77 -13.29
C TYR A 37 6.50 -6.54 -12.81
N SER A 38 5.40 -6.80 -12.10
CA SER A 38 4.66 -5.80 -11.34
C SER A 38 5.06 -5.89 -9.87
N TRP A 39 5.29 -4.74 -9.26
CA TRP A 39 5.75 -4.60 -7.89
C TRP A 39 4.71 -3.88 -7.06
N LYS A 40 4.33 -4.46 -5.92
CA LYS A 40 3.40 -3.85 -4.96
C LYS A 40 3.86 -4.16 -3.55
N SER A 41 3.58 -3.28 -2.60
CA SER A 41 3.72 -3.62 -1.19
C SER A 41 2.59 -4.56 -0.76
N VAL A 42 2.92 -5.51 0.11
CA VAL A 42 1.92 -6.18 0.96
C VAL A 42 1.46 -5.16 1.99
N VAL A 43 0.15 -4.97 2.11
CA VAL A 43 -0.43 -3.87 2.89
C VAL A 43 -0.48 -4.23 4.36
N THR A 44 0.25 -3.48 5.18
CA THR A 44 0.00 -3.42 6.63
C THR A 44 -0.99 -2.33 6.97
N GLY A 45 -1.09 -1.28 6.15
CA GLY A 45 -2.08 -0.20 6.25
C GLY A 45 -1.74 0.91 7.24
N GLY A 46 -0.69 0.73 8.06
CA GLY A 46 -0.34 1.67 9.14
C GLY A 46 1.10 2.17 9.12
N GLY A 47 1.91 1.87 8.10
CA GLY A 47 3.35 2.13 8.12
C GLY A 47 4.12 1.03 8.85
N GLY A 48 4.04 1.01 10.19
CA GLY A 48 4.73 0.05 11.05
C GLY A 48 6.17 0.44 11.44
N GLY A 49 6.57 1.68 11.18
CA GLY A 49 7.87 2.24 11.53
C GLY A 49 7.76 3.69 12.03
N PHE A 50 8.90 4.34 12.25
CA PHE A 50 8.96 5.68 12.82
C PHE A 50 9.02 6.75 11.73
N VAL A 51 8.04 7.66 11.75
CA VAL A 51 8.02 8.86 10.89
C VAL A 51 8.50 10.08 11.67
N PRO A 52 9.80 10.43 11.63
CA PRO A 52 10.40 11.54 12.37
C PRO A 52 10.12 12.93 11.82
N GLY A 53 9.50 13.07 10.63
CA GLY A 53 9.23 14.38 10.03
C GLY A 53 8.18 14.35 8.93
N ILE A 54 7.26 15.31 8.97
CA ILE A 54 6.21 15.59 7.99
C ILE A 54 6.39 17.05 7.54
N ILE A 55 6.42 17.30 6.23
CA ILE A 55 6.76 18.62 5.70
C ILE A 55 5.70 19.03 4.69
N PHE A 56 4.88 20.01 5.05
CA PHE A 56 3.96 20.70 4.14
C PHE A 56 4.73 21.74 3.31
N ASN A 57 4.41 21.85 2.01
CA ASN A 57 4.88 23.00 1.24
C ASN A 57 4.13 24.25 1.70
N GLU A 58 4.84 25.36 1.93
CA GLU A 58 4.23 26.61 2.41
C GLU A 58 3.43 27.37 1.35
N THR A 59 3.49 26.97 0.07
CA THR A 59 2.92 27.72 -1.07
C THR A 59 2.02 26.91 -2.00
N GLU A 60 2.06 25.57 -1.92
CA GLU A 60 1.19 24.69 -2.70
C GLU A 60 0.36 23.80 -1.76
N LYS A 61 -0.96 24.01 -1.80
CA LYS A 61 -1.93 23.21 -1.04
C LYS A 61 -1.83 21.73 -1.43
N ASP A 62 -2.00 20.86 -0.43
CA ASP A 62 -2.00 19.40 -0.55
C ASP A 62 -0.64 18.79 -0.99
N LEU A 63 0.43 19.58 -1.10
CA LEU A 63 1.78 19.08 -1.33
C LEU A 63 2.49 18.82 0.00
N ILE A 64 2.55 17.55 0.39
CA ILE A 64 3.07 17.09 1.68
C ILE A 64 4.11 16.01 1.43
N TYR A 65 5.17 16.01 2.22
CA TYR A 65 6.19 14.96 2.24
C TYR A 65 6.32 14.37 3.64
N ALA A 66 6.78 13.12 3.71
CA ALA A 66 7.17 12.48 4.96
C ALA A 66 8.56 11.86 4.78
N ARG A 67 9.41 11.99 5.80
CA ARG A 67 10.72 11.32 5.87
C ARG A 67 10.70 10.24 6.94
N THR A 68 11.44 9.17 6.68
CA THR A 68 11.53 8.00 7.56
C THR A 68 12.98 7.73 7.95
N ASP A 69 13.20 7.02 9.05
CA ASP A 69 14.56 6.78 9.55
C ASP A 69 15.31 5.67 8.81
N ILE A 70 14.59 4.68 8.26
CA ILE A 70 15.15 3.57 7.47
C ILE A 70 14.44 3.30 6.13
N GLY A 71 13.30 3.93 5.87
CA GLY A 71 12.39 3.59 4.78
C GLY A 71 12.32 4.58 3.62
N GLY A 72 13.23 5.55 3.56
CA GLY A 72 13.24 6.58 2.54
C GLY A 72 12.29 7.76 2.80
N ALA A 73 11.75 8.32 1.72
CA ALA A 73 10.83 9.46 1.77
C ALA A 73 9.59 9.23 0.91
N TYR A 74 8.50 9.89 1.28
CA TYR A 74 7.20 9.76 0.63
C TYR A 74 6.63 11.13 0.26
N ARG A 75 5.81 11.16 -0.80
CA ARG A 75 4.98 12.31 -1.18
C ARG A 75 3.50 11.96 -1.06
N TRP A 76 2.71 12.84 -0.47
CA TRP A 76 1.26 12.69 -0.38
C TRP A 76 0.59 12.76 -1.75
N ASN A 77 -0.40 11.90 -1.94
CA ASN A 77 -1.32 11.89 -3.07
C ASN A 77 -2.73 12.17 -2.56
N ALA A 78 -3.17 13.41 -2.72
CA ALA A 78 -4.49 13.85 -2.27
C ALA A 78 -5.66 13.14 -2.99
N ALA A 79 -5.46 12.63 -4.21
CA ALA A 79 -6.55 12.06 -5.01
C ALA A 79 -7.14 10.77 -4.39
N ASN A 80 -6.36 10.04 -3.60
CA ASN A 80 -6.78 8.80 -2.96
C ASN A 80 -6.29 8.65 -1.50
N GLU A 81 -5.83 9.78 -0.93
CA GLU A 81 -5.34 9.92 0.43
C GLU A 81 -4.28 8.86 0.79
N SER A 82 -3.21 8.82 0.00
CA SER A 82 -2.12 7.85 0.20
C SER A 82 -0.74 8.46 -0.06
N TRP A 83 0.29 7.76 0.40
CA TRP A 83 1.68 8.13 0.23
C TRP A 83 2.34 7.38 -0.93
N ILE A 84 3.15 8.09 -1.71
CA ILE A 84 3.94 7.56 -2.82
C ILE A 84 5.40 7.49 -2.38
N PRO A 85 6.06 6.31 -2.36
CA PRO A 85 7.49 6.21 -2.06
C PRO A 85 8.33 6.88 -3.16
N LEU A 86 9.39 7.58 -2.77
CA LEU A 86 10.22 8.39 -3.67
C LEU A 86 11.64 7.84 -3.87
N THR A 87 12.02 6.81 -3.12
CA THR A 87 13.41 6.30 -3.05
C THR A 87 13.51 4.80 -3.33
N ASP A 88 12.50 4.18 -3.95
CA ASP A 88 12.51 2.74 -4.27
C ASP A 88 13.61 2.34 -5.28
N SER A 89 14.17 3.32 -6.01
CA SER A 89 15.34 3.13 -6.89
C SER A 89 16.68 3.04 -6.15
N VAL A 90 16.73 3.35 -4.85
CA VAL A 90 17.93 3.19 -4.03
C VAL A 90 18.28 1.71 -3.95
N GLY A 91 19.54 1.37 -4.18
CA GLY A 91 20.02 0.01 -4.35
C GLY A 91 20.80 -0.55 -3.18
N TRP A 92 21.29 -1.77 -3.37
CA TRP A 92 22.11 -2.48 -2.40
C TRP A 92 23.41 -1.74 -2.06
N GLU A 93 24.06 -1.16 -3.07
CA GLU A 93 25.36 -0.50 -2.92
C GLU A 93 25.24 0.87 -2.23
N ASP A 94 24.15 1.60 -2.44
CA ASP A 94 23.90 2.94 -1.88
C ASP A 94 22.71 2.95 -0.90
N TRP A 95 22.49 1.80 -0.25
CA TRP A 95 21.37 1.54 0.65
C TRP A 95 21.19 2.58 1.76
N ASN A 96 22.29 3.20 2.19
CA ASN A 96 22.28 4.20 3.25
C ASN A 96 21.44 5.44 2.89
N LYS A 97 21.10 5.62 1.61
CA LYS A 97 20.24 6.70 1.16
C LYS A 97 18.80 6.61 1.69
N ASN A 98 18.36 5.43 2.13
CA ASN A 98 17.03 5.28 2.72
C ASN A 98 16.92 5.82 4.15
N GLY A 99 18.03 6.13 4.83
CA GLY A 99 17.97 6.95 6.02
C GLY A 99 17.86 8.42 5.65
N VAL A 100 16.72 9.05 5.95
CA VAL A 100 16.44 10.45 5.59
C VAL A 100 16.45 11.34 6.83
N ASP A 101 17.56 12.04 7.05
CA ASP A 101 17.80 12.86 8.25
C ASP A 101 17.08 14.21 8.19
N ALA A 102 16.87 14.76 6.98
CA ALA A 102 16.15 16.00 6.78
C ALA A 102 15.56 16.11 5.37
N LEU A 103 14.47 16.87 5.23
CA LEU A 103 13.77 17.10 3.95
C LEU A 103 13.34 18.57 3.85
N ALA A 104 13.49 19.16 2.66
CA ALA A 104 12.98 20.50 2.35
C ALA A 104 12.23 20.52 1.02
N THR A 105 11.01 21.07 1.04
CA THR A 105 10.19 21.35 -0.15
C THR A 105 10.25 22.86 -0.44
N ASP A 106 10.41 23.22 -1.72
CA ASP A 106 10.73 24.60 -2.10
C ASP A 106 9.47 25.49 -2.15
N PRO A 107 9.38 26.57 -1.34
CA PRO A 107 8.23 27.46 -1.31
C PRO A 107 8.23 28.51 -2.45
N VAL A 108 9.24 28.53 -3.32
CA VAL A 108 9.32 29.41 -4.49
C VAL A 108 9.01 28.63 -5.78
N ASP A 109 9.52 27.41 -5.88
CA ASP A 109 9.25 26.47 -6.99
C ASP A 109 8.87 25.09 -6.44
N PRO A 110 7.58 24.83 -6.14
CA PRO A 110 7.11 23.60 -5.50
C PRO A 110 7.42 22.28 -6.23
N ASN A 111 7.97 22.33 -7.44
CA ASN A 111 8.49 21.13 -8.10
C ASN A 111 9.81 20.66 -7.50
N ARG A 112 10.50 21.48 -6.72
CA ARG A 112 11.78 21.17 -6.12
C ARG A 112 11.62 20.60 -4.71
N VAL A 113 12.34 19.52 -4.48
CA VAL A 113 12.47 18.89 -3.16
C VAL A 113 13.89 18.38 -2.97
N TYR A 114 14.37 18.45 -1.75
CA TYR A 114 15.72 18.07 -1.35
C TYR A 114 15.66 17.18 -0.12
N ILE A 115 16.49 16.15 -0.08
CA ILE A 115 16.63 15.26 1.07
C ILE A 115 18.10 15.09 1.44
N ALA A 116 18.40 15.09 2.73
CA ALA A 116 19.70 14.75 3.28
C ALA A 116 19.71 13.27 3.70
N THR A 117 20.54 12.48 3.04
CA THR A 117 20.48 11.02 3.11
C THR A 117 21.77 10.39 3.64
N GLY A 118 21.62 9.32 4.40
CA GLY A 118 22.66 8.56 5.10
C GLY A 118 22.06 8.02 6.41
N THR A 119 22.33 6.75 6.75
CA THR A 119 21.61 6.10 7.85
C THR A 119 22.32 6.23 9.19
N TYR A 120 23.63 6.00 9.23
CA TYR A 120 24.42 5.97 10.47
C TYR A 120 25.70 6.80 10.35
N THR A 121 26.17 7.36 11.46
CA THR A 121 27.45 8.09 11.51
C THR A 121 28.61 7.26 12.07
N ASN A 122 28.33 6.05 12.56
CA ASN A 122 29.34 5.10 13.05
C ASN A 122 29.78 4.10 11.96
N SER A 123 30.44 3.01 12.35
CA SER A 123 30.99 2.00 11.42
C SER A 123 29.94 1.17 10.65
N TRP A 124 28.67 1.21 11.04
CA TRP A 124 27.61 0.42 10.40
C TRP A 124 27.28 0.89 8.99
N ASP A 125 27.42 2.18 8.73
CA ASP A 125 27.40 2.76 7.39
C ASP A 125 28.83 3.02 6.94
N LYS A 126 29.27 2.41 5.84
CA LYS A 126 30.62 2.59 5.30
C LYS A 126 30.73 3.85 4.43
N GLN A 127 29.60 4.46 4.05
CA GLN A 127 29.55 5.57 3.11
C GLN A 127 29.31 6.90 3.82
N ASN A 128 29.79 7.97 3.20
CA ASN A 128 29.35 9.31 3.55
C ASN A 128 27.90 9.54 3.12
N GLY A 129 27.26 10.50 3.77
CA GLY A 129 25.93 10.94 3.39
C GLY A 129 25.95 11.81 2.14
N GLN A 130 24.76 12.15 1.66
CA GLN A 130 24.57 12.92 0.45
C GLN A 130 23.40 13.90 0.59
N ILE A 131 23.34 14.89 -0.29
CA ILE A 131 22.13 15.65 -0.57
C ILE A 131 21.57 15.17 -1.92
N MET A 132 20.33 14.70 -1.94
CA MET A 132 19.60 14.41 -3.17
C MET A 132 18.67 15.57 -3.49
N ARG A 133 18.65 15.99 -4.75
CA ARG A 133 17.79 17.07 -5.25
C ARG A 133 16.93 16.58 -6.40
N SER A 134 15.67 17.00 -6.42
CA SER A 134 14.72 16.74 -7.48
C SER A 134 14.12 18.06 -7.98
N THR A 135 13.75 18.09 -9.26
CA THR A 135 12.98 19.19 -9.88
C THR A 135 11.62 18.72 -10.38
N ASP A 136 11.19 17.53 -9.97
CA ASP A 136 9.93 16.87 -10.35
C ASP A 136 9.25 16.21 -9.15
N ARG A 137 9.36 16.84 -7.98
CA ARG A 137 8.71 16.44 -6.72
C ARG A 137 9.16 15.09 -6.17
N GLY A 138 10.38 14.67 -6.52
CA GLY A 138 11.00 13.43 -6.06
C GLY A 138 10.78 12.22 -6.98
N ASN A 139 10.29 12.41 -8.21
CA ASN A 139 10.18 11.30 -9.16
C ASN A 139 11.56 10.90 -9.71
N THR A 140 12.47 11.87 -9.88
CA THR A 140 13.87 11.64 -10.25
C THR A 140 14.81 12.49 -9.40
N TRP A 141 16.04 12.00 -9.22
CA TRP A 141 17.00 12.58 -8.29
C TRP A 141 18.38 12.77 -8.92
N GLN A 142 19.04 13.86 -8.55
CA GLN A 142 20.48 14.05 -8.68
C GLN A 142 21.12 14.04 -7.28
N THR A 143 22.32 13.50 -7.14
CA THR A 143 22.99 13.34 -5.84
C THR A 143 24.28 14.14 -5.77
N THR A 144 24.50 14.83 -4.65
CA THR A 144 25.77 15.47 -4.29
C THR A 144 26.31 14.83 -3.00
N LYS A 145 27.46 14.15 -3.09
CA LYS A 145 28.09 13.51 -1.92
C LYS A 145 28.63 14.57 -0.95
N LEU A 146 28.44 14.33 0.35
CA LEU A 146 29.04 15.14 1.41
C LEU A 146 30.38 14.52 1.85
N PRO A 147 31.30 15.32 2.42
CA PRO A 147 32.57 14.81 2.94
C PRO A 147 32.45 14.15 4.33
N PHE A 148 31.25 13.90 4.81
CA PHE A 148 30.94 13.30 6.12
C PHE A 148 29.65 12.47 6.05
N LYS A 149 29.39 11.69 7.10
CA LYS A 149 28.18 10.85 7.22
C LYS A 149 26.95 11.64 7.68
N VAL A 150 25.77 11.14 7.32
CA VAL A 150 24.46 11.66 7.73
C VAL A 150 23.77 10.55 8.55
N GLY A 151 22.92 10.94 9.51
CA GLY A 151 22.44 10.06 10.57
C GLY A 151 20.91 9.93 10.63
N GLY A 152 20.29 9.52 9.53
CA GLY A 152 18.84 9.35 9.41
C GLY A 152 18.24 8.41 10.44
N ASN A 153 18.99 7.40 10.90
CA ASN A 153 18.60 6.51 12.00
C ASN A 153 19.56 6.60 13.19
N MET A 154 19.99 7.82 13.55
CA MET A 154 20.78 8.08 14.77
C MET A 154 19.89 8.72 15.87
N PRO A 155 20.35 8.83 17.13
CA PRO A 155 19.68 9.66 18.14
C PRO A 155 19.53 11.12 17.67
N GLY A 156 18.43 11.79 18.05
CA GLY A 156 18.13 13.16 17.64
C GLY A 156 17.62 13.32 16.21
N ARG A 157 17.07 12.26 15.61
CA ARG A 157 16.56 12.26 14.22
C ARG A 157 15.17 12.87 14.01
N SER A 158 14.39 13.11 15.07
CA SER A 158 13.17 13.93 14.97
C SER A 158 13.43 15.42 15.09
N MET A 159 14.58 15.84 15.64
CA MET A 159 14.95 17.25 15.68
C MET A 159 15.11 17.78 14.24
N GLY A 160 14.41 18.85 13.91
CA GLY A 160 14.38 19.31 12.51
C GLY A 160 13.52 20.54 12.22
N GLU A 161 13.48 20.97 10.96
CA GLU A 161 14.25 20.41 9.83
C GLU A 161 15.67 20.97 9.75
N ARG A 162 16.67 20.08 9.56
CA ARG A 162 18.10 20.46 9.45
C ARG A 162 18.46 21.01 8.08
N LEU A 163 17.67 20.69 7.06
CA LEU A 163 17.82 21.13 5.69
C LEU A 163 16.71 22.15 5.39
N THR A 164 17.07 23.32 4.89
CA THR A 164 16.09 24.36 4.57
C THR A 164 16.51 25.17 3.34
N ILE A 165 15.53 25.79 2.69
CA ILE A 165 15.67 26.55 1.45
C ILE A 165 15.32 28.00 1.77
N ASP A 166 16.13 28.95 1.28
CA ASP A 166 15.82 30.37 1.44
C ASP A 166 14.49 30.70 0.73
N PRO A 167 13.44 31.14 1.46
CA PRO A 167 12.10 31.33 0.91
C PRO A 167 11.97 32.55 -0.01
N ASN A 168 13.02 33.36 -0.14
CA ASN A 168 13.09 34.51 -1.05
C ASN A 168 14.04 34.30 -2.23
N LYS A 169 15.05 33.42 -2.06
CA LYS A 169 16.08 33.15 -3.06
C LYS A 169 16.48 31.67 -3.03
N ASN A 170 15.62 30.83 -3.60
CA ASN A 170 15.66 29.37 -3.50
C ASN A 170 16.88 28.65 -4.12
N ASN A 171 17.84 29.39 -4.71
CA ASN A 171 19.15 28.81 -5.02
C ASN A 171 20.03 28.64 -3.77
N ILE A 172 19.68 29.30 -2.65
CA ILE A 172 20.38 29.21 -1.38
C ILE A 172 19.69 28.16 -0.49
N LEU A 173 20.49 27.21 0.00
CA LEU A 173 20.06 26.22 0.97
C LEU A 173 21.08 26.15 2.10
N PHE A 174 20.62 25.79 3.29
CA PHE A 174 21.50 25.46 4.42
C PHE A 174 21.21 24.05 4.94
N PHE A 175 22.24 23.41 5.48
CA PHE A 175 22.17 22.09 6.11
C PHE A 175 22.95 22.10 7.43
N GLY A 176 22.26 21.74 8.51
CA GLY A 176 22.82 21.58 9.85
C GLY A 176 23.36 20.16 10.04
N ALA A 177 24.69 19.99 10.02
CA ALA A 177 25.30 18.67 10.05
C ALA A 177 25.54 18.13 11.48
N ARG A 178 25.60 16.80 11.59
CA ARG A 178 25.98 16.03 12.78
C ARG A 178 27.50 15.97 12.97
N SER A 179 27.95 15.32 14.03
CA SER A 179 29.34 14.89 14.24
C SER A 179 30.36 16.03 14.26
N GLY A 180 29.95 17.22 14.72
CA GLY A 180 30.81 18.41 14.78
C GLY A 180 31.08 19.07 13.42
N ASN A 181 30.39 18.66 12.34
CA ASN A 181 30.61 19.21 11.00
C ASN A 181 30.07 20.63 10.83
N GLY A 182 29.16 21.08 11.70
CA GLY A 182 28.64 22.44 11.76
C GLY A 182 27.65 22.79 10.66
N LEU A 183 27.56 24.06 10.31
CA LEU A 183 26.63 24.56 9.30
C LEU A 183 27.22 24.49 7.88
N TRP A 184 26.41 24.05 6.92
CA TRP A 184 26.77 23.97 5.50
C TRP A 184 25.80 24.78 4.64
N LYS A 185 26.29 25.30 3.52
CA LYS A 185 25.53 26.14 2.59
C LYS A 185 25.74 25.72 1.14
N SER A 186 24.65 25.76 0.37
CA SER A 186 24.65 25.77 -1.08
C SER A 186 24.16 27.13 -1.59
N SER A 187 24.61 27.53 -2.79
CA SER A 187 24.13 28.73 -3.48
C SER A 187 23.82 28.46 -4.96
N ASP A 188 23.61 27.19 -5.31
CA ASP A 188 23.41 26.68 -6.66
C ASP A 188 22.36 25.56 -6.70
N PHE A 189 21.28 25.72 -5.93
CA PHE A 189 20.18 24.74 -5.85
C PHE A 189 20.66 23.36 -5.38
N GLY A 190 21.53 23.32 -4.37
CA GLY A 190 22.00 22.09 -3.75
C GLY A 190 23.00 21.30 -4.60
N ALA A 191 23.49 21.85 -5.71
CA ALA A 191 24.45 21.16 -6.56
C ALA A 191 25.83 21.05 -5.91
N THR A 192 26.29 22.10 -5.22
CA THR A 192 27.53 22.10 -4.44
C THR A 192 27.29 22.62 -3.02
N TRP A 193 28.12 22.15 -2.09
CA TRP A 193 28.00 22.44 -0.67
C TRP A 193 29.36 22.81 -0.07
N SER A 194 29.37 23.83 0.78
CA SER A 194 30.56 24.29 1.50
C SER A 194 30.24 24.59 2.96
N LYS A 195 31.22 24.37 3.84
CA LYS A 195 31.10 24.67 5.27
C LYS A 195 31.03 26.18 5.48
N VAL A 196 30.09 26.63 6.32
CA VAL A 196 29.98 28.02 6.77
C VAL A 196 30.94 28.20 7.93
N SER A 197 32.20 28.54 7.62
CA SER A 197 33.28 28.63 8.62
C SER A 197 33.06 29.72 9.68
N SER A 198 32.18 30.69 9.43
CA SER A 198 31.81 31.73 10.40
C SER A 198 30.79 31.27 11.44
N PHE A 199 30.18 30.08 11.29
CA PHE A 199 29.24 29.56 12.29
C PHE A 199 30.01 29.07 13.53
N PRO A 200 29.71 29.58 14.74
CA PRO A 200 30.63 29.48 15.88
C PRO A 200 30.53 28.18 16.67
N ASN A 201 29.42 27.44 16.60
CA ASN A 201 29.18 26.29 17.48
C ASN A 201 28.62 25.09 16.70
N PRO A 202 29.38 24.01 16.49
CA PRO A 202 28.90 22.83 15.78
C PRO A 202 28.04 21.88 16.64
N GLY A 203 27.73 22.24 17.89
CA GLY A 203 27.03 21.40 18.86
C GLY A 203 27.98 20.64 19.78
N THR A 204 27.52 20.34 20.99
CA THR A 204 28.34 19.69 22.04
C THR A 204 27.65 18.50 22.69
N TYR A 205 26.34 18.33 22.50
CA TYR A 205 25.60 17.25 23.12
C TYR A 205 25.85 15.90 22.43
N VAL A 206 26.07 14.90 23.28
CA VAL A 206 26.19 13.48 22.97
C VAL A 206 25.27 12.75 23.95
N GLN A 207 24.49 11.77 23.48
CA GLN A 207 23.52 11.07 24.34
C GLN A 207 24.22 10.19 25.38
N ASP A 208 25.09 9.29 24.93
CA ASP A 208 25.96 8.50 25.80
C ASP A 208 27.32 8.28 25.12
N PRO A 209 28.39 8.94 25.60
CA PRO A 209 29.72 8.86 24.99
C PRO A 209 30.40 7.50 25.16
N SER A 210 29.86 6.60 25.98
CA SER A 210 30.44 5.26 26.22
C SER A 210 29.98 4.19 25.22
N ASN A 211 28.99 4.50 24.39
CA ASN A 211 28.40 3.56 23.43
C ASN A 211 28.61 4.06 21.99
N GLU A 212 29.18 3.22 21.13
CA GLU A 212 29.55 3.58 19.75
C GLU A 212 28.40 4.22 18.97
N TYR A 213 27.18 3.72 19.12
CA TYR A 213 26.01 4.24 18.40
C TYR A 213 25.50 5.57 18.96
N THR A 214 25.59 5.80 20.27
CA THR A 214 25.06 7.01 20.93
C THR A 214 26.13 8.04 21.29
N SER A 215 27.38 7.79 20.91
CA SER A 215 28.55 8.61 21.24
C SER A 215 28.84 9.75 20.26
N ASP A 216 28.06 9.85 19.19
CA ASP A 216 28.23 10.92 18.19
C ASP A 216 27.59 12.24 18.66
N ILE A 217 28.19 13.36 18.22
CA ILE A 217 27.66 14.70 18.47
C ILE A 217 26.39 14.88 17.63
N VAL A 218 25.28 15.20 18.29
CA VAL A 218 23.97 15.39 17.62
C VAL A 218 24.01 16.56 16.62
N GLY A 219 24.81 17.58 16.89
CA GLY A 219 25.09 18.67 15.95
C GLY A 219 24.04 19.78 15.94
N LEU A 220 23.73 20.30 14.75
CA LEU A 220 22.72 21.35 14.56
C LEU A 220 21.33 20.73 14.42
N ALA A 221 20.35 21.25 15.14
CA ALA A 221 19.00 20.69 15.25
C ALA A 221 18.06 21.15 14.12
N TRP A 222 18.03 22.45 13.83
CA TRP A 222 17.09 23.04 12.87
C TRP A 222 17.57 24.39 12.35
N ILE A 223 17.01 24.84 11.23
CA ILE A 223 17.30 26.13 10.61
C ILE A 223 16.01 26.79 10.14
N THR A 224 15.81 28.06 10.51
CA THR A 224 14.56 28.79 10.26
C THR A 224 14.86 30.18 9.70
N PHE A 225 14.26 30.49 8.55
CA PHE A 225 14.40 31.79 7.90
C PHE A 225 13.33 32.78 8.36
N ASP A 226 13.71 34.05 8.52
CA ASP A 226 12.72 35.13 8.59
C ASP A 226 12.49 35.71 7.21
N LYS A 227 11.51 35.15 6.50
CA LYS A 227 11.11 35.54 5.14
C LYS A 227 10.90 37.05 4.98
N LYS A 228 10.49 37.78 6.02
CA LYS A 228 10.22 39.24 5.95
C LYS A 228 11.49 40.06 5.74
N THR A 229 12.67 39.47 5.99
CA THR A 229 13.97 40.15 5.87
C THR A 229 14.65 39.96 4.51
N GLY A 230 13.95 39.32 3.57
CA GLY A 230 14.35 39.22 2.17
C GLY A 230 13.28 39.79 1.24
N SER A 231 13.46 39.57 -0.06
CA SER A 231 12.44 39.81 -1.09
C SER A 231 12.77 38.94 -2.30
N SER A 232 11.85 38.73 -3.23
CA SER A 232 12.10 37.89 -4.42
C SER A 232 13.46 38.18 -5.07
N ASN A 233 14.29 37.13 -5.22
CA ASN A 233 15.66 37.16 -5.73
C ASN A 233 16.72 37.84 -4.85
N LYS A 234 16.36 38.35 -3.67
CA LYS A 234 17.30 38.83 -2.65
C LYS A 234 17.32 37.85 -1.47
N ALA A 235 18.52 37.45 -1.07
CA ALA A 235 18.71 36.51 0.02
C ALA A 235 18.05 37.04 1.31
N THR A 236 17.43 36.13 2.05
CA THR A 236 16.89 36.40 3.37
C THR A 236 18.03 36.77 4.33
N GLN A 237 17.91 37.90 5.04
CA GLN A 237 19.00 38.42 5.87
C GLN A 237 19.04 37.77 7.26
N THR A 238 17.87 37.57 7.86
CA THR A 238 17.76 36.99 9.21
C THR A 238 17.52 35.49 9.14
N ILE A 239 18.41 34.74 9.79
CA ILE A 239 18.41 33.28 9.82
C ILE A 239 18.65 32.83 11.26
N TYR A 240 17.82 31.92 11.75
CA TYR A 240 17.93 31.31 13.07
C TYR A 240 18.43 29.87 12.94
N VAL A 241 19.29 29.43 13.86
CA VAL A 241 19.82 28.07 13.90
C VAL A 241 19.76 27.52 15.32
N GLY A 242 19.09 26.37 15.47
CA GLY A 242 19.10 25.56 16.67
C GLY A 242 20.31 24.64 16.73
N VAL A 243 20.94 24.53 17.89
CA VAL A 243 22.15 23.74 18.13
C VAL A 243 21.90 22.83 19.33
N ALA A 244 22.27 21.55 19.20
CA ALA A 244 22.24 20.60 20.31
C ALA A 244 23.41 20.90 21.29
N ASP A 245 23.21 21.93 22.10
CA ASP A 245 24.12 22.40 23.14
C ASP A 245 23.27 22.99 24.29
N LYS A 246 23.39 22.40 25.48
CA LYS A 246 22.59 22.81 26.64
C LYS A 246 22.97 24.19 27.20
N LYS A 247 24.11 24.79 26.81
CA LYS A 247 24.57 26.10 27.30
C LYS A 247 24.19 27.24 26.36
N GLN A 248 24.31 27.03 25.06
CA GLN A 248 23.99 28.03 24.02
C GLN A 248 23.41 27.31 22.80
N SER A 249 22.10 27.31 22.68
CA SER A 249 21.33 26.47 21.78
C SER A 249 20.75 27.23 20.57
N VAL A 250 20.68 28.57 20.59
CA VAL A 250 20.07 29.37 19.52
C VAL A 250 21.00 30.47 19.03
N TYR A 251 21.28 30.45 17.73
CA TYR A 251 22.12 31.42 17.03
C TYR A 251 21.31 32.16 15.96
N ARG A 252 21.72 33.39 15.66
CA ARG A 252 21.12 34.25 14.65
C ARG A 252 22.18 34.93 13.78
N SER A 253 21.92 34.96 12.48
CA SER A 253 22.52 35.89 11.52
C SER A 253 21.50 37.00 11.21
N THR A 254 21.98 38.21 10.90
CA THR A 254 21.17 39.32 10.35
C THR A 254 21.75 39.87 9.04
N ASP A 255 22.71 39.18 8.43
CA ASP A 255 23.45 39.60 7.24
C ASP A 255 23.56 38.48 6.18
N GLY A 256 22.54 37.63 6.10
CA GLY A 256 22.43 36.56 5.10
C GLY A 256 23.36 35.35 5.34
N GLY A 257 23.77 35.16 6.60
CA GLY A 257 24.61 34.05 7.07
C GLY A 257 26.10 34.34 6.99
N THR A 258 26.50 35.62 6.91
CA THR A 258 27.90 36.02 6.87
C THR A 258 28.50 35.97 8.28
N THR A 259 27.81 36.55 9.26
CA THR A 259 28.18 36.52 10.68
C THR A 259 27.06 35.94 11.55
N TRP A 260 27.45 35.37 12.69
CA TRP A 260 26.54 34.65 13.57
C TRP A 260 26.82 35.01 15.02
N SER A 261 25.75 35.12 15.81
CA SER A 261 25.85 35.37 17.25
C SER A 261 24.81 34.56 18.00
N ALA A 262 25.13 34.11 19.21
CA ALA A 262 24.15 33.53 20.12
C ALA A 262 23.12 34.60 20.49
N ILE A 263 21.84 34.24 20.54
CA ILE A 263 20.79 35.19 20.94
C ILE A 263 20.88 35.44 22.44
N ALA A 264 20.99 36.70 22.84
CA ALA A 264 21.06 37.06 24.25
C ALA A 264 19.76 36.68 25.00
N GLY A 265 19.89 36.24 26.25
CA GLY A 265 18.75 35.90 27.11
C GLY A 265 18.05 34.57 26.79
N GLN A 266 18.57 33.77 25.85
CA GLN A 266 18.02 32.45 25.55
C GLN A 266 18.02 31.52 26.77
N PRO A 267 17.06 30.59 26.88
CA PRO A 267 17.06 29.58 27.95
C PRO A 267 18.26 28.62 27.81
N THR A 268 18.66 28.03 28.93
CA THR A 268 19.78 27.07 29.02
C THR A 268 19.34 25.83 29.80
N GLY A 269 20.00 24.70 29.58
CA GLY A 269 19.79 23.42 30.27
C GLY A 269 19.19 22.32 29.38
N TYR A 270 18.65 22.70 28.22
CA TYR A 270 17.88 21.82 27.34
C TYR A 270 18.32 21.95 25.87
N LEU A 271 17.90 21.00 25.04
CA LEU A 271 18.18 20.91 23.61
C LEU A 271 16.96 21.37 22.80
N PRO A 272 17.13 22.23 21.78
CA PRO A 272 16.01 22.77 21.02
C PRO A 272 15.61 21.78 19.92
N HIS A 273 14.47 21.11 20.05
CA HIS A 273 14.01 20.10 19.08
C HIS A 273 13.52 20.73 17.78
N HIS A 274 12.67 21.76 17.88
CA HIS A 274 12.15 22.53 16.74
C HIS A 274 12.20 24.03 17.01
N GLY A 275 12.29 24.83 15.95
CA GLY A 275 12.23 26.29 16.01
C GLY A 275 11.36 26.86 14.90
N VAL A 276 10.13 27.27 15.20
CA VAL A 276 9.14 27.67 14.18
C VAL A 276 8.84 29.17 14.30
N LEU A 277 9.06 29.92 13.21
CA LEU A 277 8.75 31.34 13.16
C LEU A 277 7.31 31.55 12.68
N SER A 278 6.48 32.12 13.55
CA SER A 278 5.07 32.38 13.25
C SER A 278 4.86 33.75 12.58
N PRO A 279 3.79 33.93 11.79
CA PRO A 279 3.46 35.23 11.19
C PRO A 279 3.27 36.37 12.21
N ASP A 280 2.97 36.05 13.47
CA ASP A 280 2.85 37.00 14.59
C ASP A 280 4.20 37.63 15.03
N GLY A 281 5.32 37.16 14.47
CA GLY A 281 6.66 37.68 14.76
C GLY A 281 7.35 36.99 15.96
N ASN A 282 6.78 35.92 16.50
CA ASN A 282 7.41 35.10 17.53
C ASN A 282 8.09 33.87 16.92
N LEU A 283 9.31 33.59 17.37
CA LEU A 283 9.98 32.30 17.15
C LEU A 283 9.66 31.39 18.34
N TYR A 284 8.93 30.30 18.10
CA TYR A 284 8.59 29.29 19.09
C TYR A 284 9.62 28.17 19.08
N ILE A 285 10.07 27.70 20.25
CA ILE A 285 11.12 26.68 20.35
C ILE A 285 10.74 25.66 21.43
N SER A 286 10.63 24.39 21.04
CA SER A 286 10.42 23.26 21.93
C SER A 286 11.76 22.72 22.43
N TYR A 287 11.82 22.39 23.71
CA TYR A 287 13.04 21.92 24.37
C TYR A 287 12.82 20.59 25.12
N SER A 288 13.84 19.74 25.08
CA SER A 288 13.95 18.52 25.87
C SER A 288 15.36 18.37 26.45
N ASP A 289 15.50 17.68 27.58
CA ASP A 289 16.81 17.33 28.16
C ASP A 289 17.47 16.13 27.47
N GLY A 290 16.70 15.36 26.70
CA GLY A 290 17.15 14.30 25.81
C GLY A 290 17.13 14.72 24.33
N ALA A 291 17.88 14.02 23.48
CA ALA A 291 17.87 14.28 22.05
C ALA A 291 16.67 13.62 21.33
N GLY A 292 15.98 12.68 21.96
CA GLY A 292 14.95 11.87 21.34
C GLY A 292 15.54 10.81 20.37
N PRO A 293 14.67 9.99 19.75
CA PRO A 293 13.21 10.04 19.89
C PRO A 293 12.66 9.23 21.07
N TYR A 294 13.51 8.49 21.80
CA TYR A 294 13.08 7.57 22.86
C TYR A 294 13.22 8.13 24.28
N ASP A 295 13.96 9.22 24.44
CA ASP A 295 14.27 9.85 25.73
C ASP A 295 13.77 11.31 25.79
N GLY A 296 13.85 11.87 27.00
CA GLY A 296 13.34 13.19 27.33
C GLY A 296 12.49 13.11 28.59
N SER A 297 13.05 13.57 29.70
CA SER A 297 12.44 13.53 31.03
C SER A 297 12.09 14.90 31.59
N LYS A 298 12.64 15.96 30.98
CA LYS A 298 12.35 17.36 31.31
C LYS A 298 12.37 18.21 30.05
N GLY A 299 11.50 19.21 29.99
CA GLY A 299 11.45 20.11 28.84
C GLY A 299 10.78 21.44 29.12
N GLU A 300 10.94 22.35 28.17
CA GLU A 300 10.28 23.66 28.18
C GLU A 300 9.81 24.04 26.78
N LEU A 301 8.87 24.98 26.69
CA LEU A 301 8.50 25.66 25.46
C LEU A 301 8.72 27.16 25.68
N TRP A 302 9.46 27.80 24.77
CA TRP A 302 9.76 29.22 24.83
C TRP A 302 9.33 29.92 23.55
N LYS A 303 8.98 31.20 23.67
CA LYS A 303 8.88 32.11 22.54
C LYS A 303 9.89 33.25 22.65
N LEU A 304 10.46 33.63 21.52
CA LEU A 304 11.26 34.83 21.32
C LEU A 304 10.46 35.81 20.47
N ASN A 305 10.13 36.98 21.03
CA ASN A 305 9.64 38.08 20.22
C ASN A 305 10.82 38.63 19.40
N THR A 306 10.77 38.45 18.08
CA THR A 306 11.92 38.75 17.20
C THR A 306 12.21 40.25 17.06
N ALA A 307 11.22 41.10 17.31
CA ALA A 307 11.35 42.55 17.24
C ALA A 307 11.96 43.14 18.53
N SER A 308 11.51 42.69 19.71
CA SER A 308 11.99 43.21 20.99
C SER A 308 13.19 42.45 21.56
N GLY A 309 13.42 41.21 21.10
CA GLY A 309 14.42 40.30 21.68
C GLY A 309 13.98 39.67 23.01
N GLN A 310 12.71 39.83 23.42
CA GLN A 310 12.20 39.31 24.67
C GLN A 310 11.92 37.80 24.57
N TRP A 311 12.47 37.04 25.52
CA TRP A 311 12.15 35.63 25.74
C TRP A 311 11.01 35.49 26.76
N THR A 312 10.10 34.54 26.53
CA THR A 312 9.02 34.20 27.46
C THR A 312 8.86 32.68 27.52
N ASN A 313 8.91 32.13 28.73
CA ASN A 313 8.57 30.72 28.97
C ASN A 313 7.05 30.59 28.86
N ILE A 314 6.61 29.72 27.97
CA ILE A 314 5.21 29.45 27.66
C ILE A 314 4.90 27.95 27.80
N SER A 315 5.68 27.23 28.60
CA SER A 315 5.53 25.79 28.78
C SER A 315 4.13 25.45 29.29
N PRO A 316 3.42 24.49 28.66
CA PRO A 316 2.17 23.96 29.24
C PRO A 316 2.36 23.44 30.67
N ILE A 317 3.47 22.73 30.91
CA ILE A 317 3.97 22.35 32.23
C ILE A 317 5.45 22.65 32.28
N GLY A 318 5.86 23.67 33.04
CA GLY A 318 7.27 24.08 33.14
C GLY A 318 8.14 23.03 33.84
N SER A 319 9.42 22.98 33.47
CA SER A 319 10.39 22.00 33.96
C SER A 319 10.61 21.98 35.49
N SER A 320 10.35 23.11 36.15
CA SER A 320 10.40 23.26 37.62
C SER A 320 9.24 22.58 38.34
N SER A 321 8.15 22.25 37.63
CA SER A 321 7.06 21.45 38.18
C SER A 321 7.50 20.01 38.37
N ALA A 322 7.02 19.39 39.45
CA ALA A 322 7.15 17.95 39.66
C ALA A 322 6.38 17.13 38.62
N ASP A 323 5.34 17.73 38.01
CA ASP A 323 4.48 17.06 37.02
C ASP A 323 5.14 16.99 35.63
N ASN A 324 6.17 17.78 35.36
CA ASN A 324 6.93 17.68 34.12
C ASN A 324 7.89 16.49 34.23
N HIS A 325 7.61 15.42 33.48
CA HIS A 325 8.42 14.18 33.45
C HIS A 325 8.72 13.74 32.02
N PHE A 326 8.70 14.71 31.11
CA PHE A 326 8.87 14.56 29.66
C PHE A 326 9.54 15.81 29.08
N GLY A 327 10.17 15.66 27.92
CA GLY A 327 10.54 16.79 27.05
C GLY A 327 9.37 17.29 26.19
N TYR A 328 9.62 18.33 25.41
CA TYR A 328 8.73 18.75 24.32
C TYR A 328 9.40 18.50 22.96
N GLY A 329 8.70 17.76 22.10
CA GLY A 329 9.14 17.40 20.75
C GLY A 329 8.39 18.22 19.70
N GLY A 330 7.49 17.55 18.97
CA GLY A 330 6.79 18.13 17.81
C GLY A 330 6.12 19.45 18.15
N LEU A 331 6.35 20.45 17.31
CA LEU A 331 5.93 21.84 17.49
C LEU A 331 5.47 22.40 16.15
N THR A 332 4.26 22.96 16.11
CA THR A 332 3.72 23.61 14.92
C THR A 332 2.97 24.88 15.29
N VAL A 333 2.86 25.77 14.30
CA VAL A 333 2.05 27.00 14.37
C VAL A 333 0.98 26.95 13.28
N ASP A 334 -0.15 27.61 13.50
CA ASP A 334 -1.17 27.77 12.46
C ASP A 334 -0.83 28.99 11.59
N ALA A 335 -0.45 28.76 10.33
CA ALA A 335 -0.11 29.84 9.40
C ALA A 335 -1.30 30.77 9.08
N GLN A 336 -2.54 30.28 9.20
CA GLN A 336 -3.75 31.04 8.92
C GLN A 336 -4.28 31.78 10.16
N LYS A 337 -3.90 31.34 11.37
CA LYS A 337 -4.33 31.93 12.65
C LYS A 337 -3.13 32.22 13.56
N PRO A 338 -2.42 33.34 13.30
CA PRO A 338 -1.24 33.72 14.08
C PRO A 338 -1.55 33.77 15.58
N GLY A 339 -0.67 33.16 16.38
CA GLY A 339 -0.88 32.96 17.82
C GLY A 339 -1.47 31.60 18.19
N THR A 340 -1.90 30.79 17.23
CA THR A 340 -2.24 29.38 17.47
C THR A 340 -1.00 28.50 17.35
N VAL A 341 -0.71 27.73 18.40
CA VAL A 341 0.49 26.88 18.52
C VAL A 341 0.11 25.54 19.14
N MET A 342 0.72 24.47 18.66
CA MET A 342 0.60 23.12 19.25
C MET A 342 1.96 22.52 19.55
N VAL A 343 2.04 21.74 20.63
CA VAL A 343 3.26 21.02 21.01
C VAL A 343 2.92 19.64 21.61
N ALA A 344 3.75 18.62 21.36
CA ALA A 344 3.62 17.29 21.95
C ALA A 344 4.72 17.00 22.99
N THR A 345 4.40 16.11 23.92
CA THR A 345 5.37 15.50 24.83
C THR A 345 6.33 14.54 24.10
N LEU A 346 7.57 14.47 24.57
CA LEU A 346 8.64 13.58 24.08
C LEU A 346 9.57 13.20 25.26
N ASN A 347 9.30 12.16 26.04
CA ASN A 347 8.16 11.23 25.93
C ASN A 347 7.41 11.10 27.26
N ALA A 348 6.08 11.22 27.20
CA ALA A 348 5.18 10.73 28.24
C ALA A 348 4.76 9.30 27.88
N TRP A 349 5.64 8.32 28.15
CA TRP A 349 5.38 6.91 27.85
C TRP A 349 4.11 6.37 28.53
N TRP A 350 3.76 6.92 29.69
CA TRP A 350 2.59 6.55 30.49
C TRP A 350 1.80 7.80 30.94
N PRO A 351 0.45 7.75 30.98
CA PRO A 351 -0.39 6.69 30.43
C PRO A 351 -0.49 6.77 28.89
N ASP A 352 -0.15 7.92 28.33
CA ASP A 352 -0.11 8.22 26.90
C ASP A 352 0.63 9.54 26.67
N GLU A 353 1.01 9.83 25.43
CA GLU A 353 1.51 11.17 25.08
C GLU A 353 0.41 12.22 25.26
N THR A 354 0.81 13.48 25.45
CA THR A 354 -0.11 14.62 25.49
C THR A 354 0.23 15.61 24.39
N ILE A 355 -0.77 15.96 23.58
CA ILE A 355 -0.70 17.10 22.66
C ILE A 355 -1.37 18.29 23.36
N TYR A 356 -0.70 19.43 23.35
CA TYR A 356 -1.19 20.69 23.89
C TYR A 356 -1.48 21.67 22.77
N ARG A 357 -2.56 22.45 22.91
CA ARG A 357 -2.97 23.49 21.97
C ARG A 357 -3.18 24.82 22.70
N SER A 358 -2.65 25.89 22.13
CA SER A 358 -2.86 27.28 22.54
C SER A 358 -3.38 28.09 21.35
N THR A 359 -4.26 29.06 21.61
CA THR A 359 -4.79 30.02 20.62
C THR A 359 -4.44 31.47 20.96
N ASP A 360 -3.56 31.68 21.95
CA ASP A 360 -3.22 32.98 22.52
C ASP A 360 -1.70 33.18 22.68
N SER A 361 -0.95 32.62 21.73
CA SER A 361 0.52 32.69 21.66
C SER A 361 1.21 32.04 22.87
N GLY A 362 0.64 30.97 23.41
CA GLY A 362 1.17 30.20 24.53
C GLY A 362 0.91 30.80 25.90
N ALA A 363 -0.02 31.75 26.04
CA ALA A 363 -0.38 32.29 27.34
C ALA A 363 -1.23 31.28 28.15
N THR A 364 -2.12 30.55 27.48
CA THR A 364 -2.88 29.43 28.04
C THR A 364 -2.84 28.21 27.13
N TRP A 365 -3.01 27.03 27.73
CA TRP A 365 -2.95 25.75 27.04
C TRP A 365 -4.12 24.85 27.41
N SER A 366 -4.61 24.14 26.41
CA SER A 366 -5.51 23.01 26.59
C SER A 366 -4.75 21.71 26.26
N PRO A 367 -4.77 20.69 27.13
CA PRO A 367 -4.32 19.34 26.76
C PRO A 367 -5.41 18.59 25.98
N ILE A 368 -5.01 17.63 25.14
CA ILE A 368 -5.93 16.80 24.33
C ILE A 368 -6.71 15.78 25.17
N TRP A 369 -6.21 15.47 26.37
CA TRP A 369 -6.90 14.71 27.40
C TRP A 369 -6.51 15.22 28.79
N GLU A 370 -7.35 14.96 29.78
CA GLU A 370 -7.09 15.26 31.19
C GLU A 370 -7.66 14.15 32.08
N PHE A 371 -7.17 14.01 33.31
CA PHE A 371 -7.78 13.09 34.28
C PHE A 371 -9.17 13.59 34.71
N ASP A 372 -10.14 12.69 34.78
CA ASP A 372 -11.50 12.95 35.26
C ASP A 372 -11.75 12.16 36.56
N GLY A 373 -10.85 12.38 37.53
CA GLY A 373 -10.66 11.51 38.69
C GLY A 373 -9.91 10.23 38.33
N TYR A 374 -8.76 9.99 38.98
CA TYR A 374 -7.96 8.79 38.69
C TYR A 374 -8.76 7.50 38.94
N PRO A 375 -8.74 6.49 38.04
CA PRO A 375 -7.92 6.38 36.82
C PRO A 375 -8.61 6.84 35.52
N SER A 376 -9.77 7.47 35.58
CA SER A 376 -10.55 7.89 34.41
C SER A 376 -9.91 9.08 33.68
N ARG A 377 -10.10 9.14 32.35
CA ARG A 377 -9.67 10.25 31.50
C ARG A 377 -10.83 10.84 30.71
N LYS A 378 -10.84 12.16 30.58
CA LYS A 378 -11.69 12.91 29.66
C LYS A 378 -10.89 13.21 28.39
N LEU A 379 -11.31 12.63 27.27
CA LEU A 379 -10.64 12.77 25.98
C LEU A 379 -11.31 13.85 25.13
N LYS A 380 -10.52 14.72 24.49
CA LYS A 380 -10.97 15.69 23.48
C LYS A 380 -10.85 15.14 22.05
N TYR A 381 -10.70 13.84 21.91
CA TYR A 381 -10.60 13.18 20.61
C TYR A 381 -11.42 11.90 20.55
N ASN A 382 -11.72 11.50 19.32
CA ASN A 382 -12.03 10.13 18.94
C ASN A 382 -10.85 9.60 18.11
N LEU A 383 -10.58 8.30 18.17
CA LEU A 383 -9.47 7.68 17.44
C LEU A 383 -9.97 6.49 16.63
N ASP A 384 -9.93 6.62 15.30
CA ASP A 384 -10.33 5.59 14.33
C ASP A 384 -9.09 4.92 13.71
N ILE A 385 -8.90 3.65 14.03
CA ILE A 385 -7.82 2.80 13.50
C ILE A 385 -8.30 1.79 12.46
N SER A 386 -9.49 1.97 11.88
CA SER A 386 -10.02 1.06 10.85
C SER A 386 -9.08 0.86 9.65
N GLY A 387 -8.23 1.84 9.33
CA GLY A 387 -7.17 1.73 8.32
C GLY A 387 -5.99 0.84 8.68
N ALA A 388 -5.73 0.61 9.98
CA ALA A 388 -4.68 -0.26 10.49
C ALA A 388 -5.10 -0.89 11.85
N PRO A 389 -6.01 -1.89 11.86
CA PRO A 389 -6.63 -2.38 13.10
C PRO A 389 -5.64 -3.00 14.10
N TRP A 390 -4.48 -3.43 13.63
CA TRP A 390 -3.42 -4.00 14.47
C TRP A 390 -2.73 -2.98 15.41
N LEU A 391 -2.98 -1.66 15.26
CA LEU A 391 -2.45 -0.60 16.14
C LEU A 391 -2.94 -0.69 17.60
N THR A 392 -3.82 -1.64 17.91
CA THR A 392 -4.10 -2.03 19.30
C THR A 392 -2.94 -2.77 19.97
N PHE A 393 -1.97 -3.25 19.19
CA PHE A 393 -0.88 -4.14 19.63
C PHE A 393 -1.38 -5.39 20.39
N ASN A 394 -2.62 -5.80 20.12
CA ASN A 394 -3.34 -6.85 20.85
C ASN A 394 -3.41 -6.60 22.37
N ALA A 395 -3.29 -5.34 22.79
CA ALA A 395 -3.29 -4.94 24.20
C ALA A 395 -4.71 -4.62 24.68
N ASN A 396 -5.00 -5.02 25.91
CA ASN A 396 -6.21 -4.65 26.65
C ASN A 396 -5.80 -4.10 28.03
N PRO A 397 -5.26 -2.87 28.09
CA PRO A 397 -4.73 -2.32 29.34
C PRO A 397 -5.85 -1.91 30.30
N ALA A 398 -5.53 -1.89 31.60
CA ALA A 398 -6.40 -1.25 32.58
C ALA A 398 -6.25 0.28 32.50
N PRO A 399 -7.32 1.06 32.76
CA PRO A 399 -7.19 2.51 32.89
C PRO A 399 -6.11 2.89 33.91
N PRO A 400 -5.37 3.99 33.68
CA PRO A 400 -5.64 5.05 32.72
C PRO A 400 -5.15 4.81 31.29
N GLU A 401 -4.32 3.79 31.04
CA GLU A 401 -3.88 3.46 29.67
C GLU A 401 -5.07 3.07 28.78
N VAL A 402 -4.95 3.31 27.47
CA VAL A 402 -5.94 2.94 26.46
C VAL A 402 -5.26 2.22 25.30
N SER A 403 -6.04 1.45 24.55
CA SER A 403 -5.60 0.81 23.32
C SER A 403 -6.66 1.04 22.24
N PRO A 404 -6.29 1.58 21.06
CA PRO A 404 -4.97 2.10 20.70
C PRO A 404 -4.59 3.38 21.49
N LYS A 405 -3.29 3.64 21.63
CA LYS A 405 -2.75 4.88 22.22
C LYS A 405 -2.84 6.06 21.24
N LEU A 406 -2.84 7.29 21.76
CA LEU A 406 -2.68 8.50 20.95
C LEU A 406 -1.36 8.48 20.17
N GLY A 407 -0.29 7.97 20.80
CA GLY A 407 0.99 7.72 20.15
C GLY A 407 2.14 7.60 21.14
N TRP A 408 3.35 7.59 20.59
CA TRP A 408 4.63 7.71 21.28
C TRP A 408 5.67 8.16 20.26
N MET A 409 6.79 8.70 20.74
CA MET A 409 7.81 9.29 19.86
C MET A 409 7.22 10.37 18.96
N ILE A 410 6.30 11.21 19.47
CA ILE A 410 5.72 12.34 18.73
C ILE A 410 6.76 13.46 18.67
N GLY A 411 7.81 13.17 17.91
CA GLY A 411 8.92 14.07 17.64
C GLY A 411 8.52 15.18 16.68
N ASP A 412 7.51 14.97 15.84
CA ASP A 412 7.05 15.92 14.84
C ASP A 412 5.51 15.91 14.70
N LEU A 413 4.92 17.10 14.56
CA LEU A 413 3.48 17.27 14.32
C LEU A 413 3.23 18.60 13.61
N GLU A 414 2.30 18.61 12.67
CA GLU A 414 2.14 19.72 11.72
C GLU A 414 0.67 20.09 11.54
N ILE A 415 0.38 21.39 11.53
CA ILE A 415 -0.90 21.96 11.05
C ILE A 415 -0.71 22.34 9.59
N ASP A 416 -1.65 21.96 8.73
CA ASP A 416 -1.63 22.32 7.32
C ASP A 416 -1.67 23.86 7.16
N PRO A 417 -0.68 24.47 6.48
CA PRO A 417 -0.62 25.92 6.32
C PRO A 417 -1.77 26.50 5.48
N PHE A 418 -2.53 25.66 4.78
CA PHE A 418 -3.72 26.03 4.00
C PHE A 418 -5.04 25.64 4.65
N ASN A 419 -5.01 24.92 5.77
CA ASN A 419 -6.21 24.42 6.42
C ASN A 419 -6.00 24.21 7.94
N SER A 420 -6.42 25.19 8.75
CA SER A 420 -6.40 25.10 10.23
C SER A 420 -7.11 23.88 10.83
N ASP A 421 -7.98 23.20 10.08
CA ASP A 421 -8.67 21.97 10.53
C ASP A 421 -7.87 20.69 10.24
N HIS A 422 -6.84 20.74 9.40
CA HIS A 422 -6.02 19.59 9.00
C HIS A 422 -4.71 19.57 9.79
N MET A 423 -4.44 18.45 10.46
CA MET A 423 -3.14 18.19 11.10
C MET A 423 -2.69 16.76 10.84
N LEU A 424 -1.38 16.56 10.83
CA LEU A 424 -0.73 15.25 10.78
C LEU A 424 0.34 15.17 11.88
N TYR A 425 0.59 13.98 12.40
CA TYR A 425 1.71 13.74 13.31
C TYR A 425 2.27 12.32 13.18
N GLY A 426 3.59 12.21 13.31
CA GLY A 426 4.31 10.95 13.29
C GLY A 426 4.33 10.30 14.67
N THR A 427 4.37 8.97 14.69
CA THR A 427 4.62 8.16 15.89
C THR A 427 5.66 7.09 15.55
N GLY A 428 6.12 6.33 16.56
CA GLY A 428 7.00 5.19 16.34
C GLY A 428 6.39 4.01 15.56
N ALA A 429 5.13 4.08 15.12
CA ALA A 429 4.49 3.00 14.37
C ALA A 429 3.59 3.45 13.20
N THR A 430 3.16 4.71 13.14
CA THR A 430 2.19 5.20 12.15
C THR A 430 2.23 6.73 12.00
N ILE A 431 1.51 7.23 11.01
CA ILE A 431 1.09 8.63 10.88
C ILE A 431 -0.39 8.71 11.24
N TYR A 432 -0.73 9.60 12.16
CA TYR A 432 -2.11 9.96 12.47
C TYR A 432 -2.44 11.34 11.92
N GLY A 433 -3.73 11.60 11.69
CA GLY A 433 -4.20 12.88 11.23
C GLY A 433 -5.62 13.21 11.66
N SER A 434 -5.98 14.49 11.57
CA SER A 434 -7.34 14.99 11.79
C SER A 434 -7.71 15.99 10.72
N LYS A 435 -9.00 16.09 10.40
CA LYS A 435 -9.56 17.06 9.43
C LYS A 435 -10.60 17.99 10.04
N ASN A 436 -10.69 18.05 11.37
CA ASN A 436 -11.60 18.93 12.12
C ASN A 436 -10.96 19.48 13.40
N LEU A 437 -9.66 19.77 13.36
CA LEU A 437 -8.87 20.22 14.51
C LEU A 437 -9.51 21.39 15.28
N THR A 438 -10.14 22.36 14.60
CA THR A 438 -10.72 23.54 15.27
C THR A 438 -11.99 23.24 16.07
N ASN A 439 -12.52 22.01 16.02
CA ASN A 439 -13.56 21.57 16.94
C ASN A 439 -13.08 21.54 18.40
N TRP A 440 -11.77 21.34 18.61
CA TRP A 440 -11.16 21.46 19.92
C TRP A 440 -11.44 22.83 20.55
N ASP A 441 -11.25 23.91 19.79
CA ASP A 441 -11.43 25.29 20.25
C ASP A 441 -12.89 25.60 20.63
N LYS A 442 -13.83 24.82 20.11
CA LYS A 442 -15.29 24.94 20.35
C LYS A 442 -15.77 24.05 21.52
N GLY A 443 -14.84 23.37 22.21
CA GLY A 443 -15.15 22.40 23.28
C GLY A 443 -15.67 21.05 22.78
N GLY A 444 -15.64 20.82 21.46
CA GLY A 444 -15.95 19.53 20.85
C GLY A 444 -14.76 18.57 20.87
N LYS A 445 -14.96 17.38 20.31
CA LYS A 445 -13.87 16.44 20.03
C LYS A 445 -13.35 16.63 18.61
N LEU A 446 -12.06 16.42 18.41
CA LEU A 446 -11.50 16.18 17.07
C LEU A 446 -11.54 14.68 16.74
N ASP A 447 -11.63 14.35 15.46
CA ASP A 447 -11.58 12.98 14.97
C ASP A 447 -10.18 12.73 14.41
N ILE A 448 -9.46 11.80 15.04
CA ILE A 448 -8.14 11.36 14.62
C ILE A 448 -8.29 10.01 13.92
N SER A 449 -7.63 9.84 12.78
CA SER A 449 -7.57 8.57 12.06
C SER A 449 -6.18 8.29 11.49
N VAL A 450 -5.95 7.03 11.13
CA VAL A 450 -4.71 6.61 10.47
C VAL A 450 -4.58 7.32 9.11
N ALA A 451 -3.45 8.01 8.93
CA ALA A 451 -3.11 8.76 7.73
C ALA A 451 -1.85 8.19 7.02
N ALA A 452 -1.52 6.91 7.27
CA ALA A 452 -0.31 6.24 6.79
C ALA A 452 -0.52 5.34 5.56
N LYS A 453 -1.68 5.40 4.90
CA LYS A 453 -1.96 4.55 3.72
C LYS A 453 -0.87 4.73 2.65
N GLY A 454 -0.24 3.63 2.23
CA GLY A 454 0.84 3.64 1.23
C GLY A 454 2.25 3.79 1.83
N VAL A 455 2.37 4.16 3.11
CA VAL A 455 3.63 4.01 3.86
C VAL A 455 3.75 2.56 4.28
N GLU A 456 4.89 1.94 3.99
CA GLU A 456 5.24 0.60 4.45
C GLU A 456 6.69 0.66 4.90
N GLU A 457 6.90 0.64 6.21
CA GLU A 457 8.19 1.00 6.84
C GLU A 457 8.74 -0.10 7.77
N THR A 458 8.08 -1.25 7.81
CA THR A 458 8.52 -2.37 8.65
C THR A 458 9.85 -2.96 8.20
N ALA A 459 10.65 -3.42 9.17
CA ALA A 459 11.84 -4.24 8.93
C ALA A 459 11.48 -5.73 9.01
N ILE A 460 11.64 -6.43 7.89
CA ILE A 460 11.24 -7.83 7.75
C ILE A 460 12.41 -8.73 8.14
N LEU A 461 12.16 -9.66 9.07
CA LEU A 461 13.19 -10.53 9.64
C LEU A 461 13.10 -11.96 9.08
N ASP A 462 11.89 -12.43 8.78
CA ASP A 462 11.68 -13.73 8.12
C ASP A 462 10.31 -13.81 7.44
N LEU A 463 10.17 -14.70 6.47
CA LEU A 463 8.94 -14.88 5.67
C LEU A 463 8.71 -16.37 5.37
N VAL A 464 7.45 -16.79 5.43
CA VAL A 464 7.02 -18.11 4.92
C VAL A 464 5.76 -18.01 4.06
N SER A 465 5.73 -18.78 2.97
CA SER A 465 4.55 -18.94 2.09
C SER A 465 4.14 -20.43 2.07
N PRO A 466 3.15 -20.83 2.89
CA PRO A 466 2.78 -22.24 3.01
C PRO A 466 2.05 -22.78 1.75
N PRO A 467 2.07 -24.11 1.52
CA PRO A 467 1.31 -24.77 0.44
C PRO A 467 -0.20 -24.55 0.46
N THR A 468 -0.76 -24.23 1.63
CA THR A 468 -2.19 -24.10 1.89
C THR A 468 -2.40 -23.04 2.98
N GLY A 469 -3.61 -22.49 3.09
CA GLY A 469 -3.92 -21.42 4.03
C GLY A 469 -3.53 -20.03 3.52
N ALA A 470 -3.20 -19.12 4.44
CA ALA A 470 -2.85 -17.74 4.12
C ALA A 470 -1.65 -17.67 3.16
N PRO A 471 -1.61 -16.72 2.21
CA PRO A 471 -0.53 -16.66 1.26
C PRO A 471 0.84 -16.32 1.83
N LEU A 472 0.87 -15.61 2.95
CA LEU A 472 2.10 -15.18 3.57
C LEU A 472 1.93 -15.07 5.09
N VAL A 473 2.95 -15.49 5.83
CA VAL A 473 3.11 -15.14 7.25
C VAL A 473 4.50 -14.52 7.43
N SER A 474 4.56 -13.39 8.12
CA SER A 474 5.78 -12.60 8.26
C SER A 474 6.22 -12.49 9.71
N ALA A 475 7.54 -12.56 9.92
CA ALA A 475 8.21 -12.22 11.17
C ALA A 475 8.83 -10.81 11.01
N VAL A 476 8.48 -9.89 11.90
CA VAL A 476 8.70 -8.45 11.69
C VAL A 476 9.28 -7.82 12.96
N GLY A 477 10.16 -6.83 12.79
CA GLY A 477 10.64 -5.99 13.87
C GLY A 477 9.55 -5.08 14.44
N ASP A 478 9.61 -4.81 15.75
CA ASP A 478 8.75 -3.89 16.52
C ASP A 478 7.26 -4.26 16.66
N VAL A 479 6.66 -4.86 15.62
CA VAL A 479 5.25 -5.23 15.54
C VAL A 479 5.03 -6.75 15.47
N SER A 480 5.99 -7.54 15.95
CA SER A 480 5.96 -9.01 15.99
C SER A 480 5.89 -9.71 14.62
N GLY A 481 4.89 -9.42 13.79
CA GLY A 481 4.61 -10.08 12.53
C GLY A 481 3.13 -10.14 12.21
N PHE A 482 2.77 -10.70 11.05
CA PHE A 482 1.38 -10.80 10.60
C PHE A 482 1.12 -12.09 9.83
N ARG A 483 -0.12 -12.58 9.93
CA ARG A 483 -0.70 -13.52 8.96
C ARG A 483 -1.46 -12.69 7.92
N HIS A 484 -1.06 -12.79 6.67
CA HIS A 484 -1.63 -12.02 5.56
C HIS A 484 -2.62 -12.89 4.81
N ASP A 485 -3.90 -12.81 5.17
CA ASP A 485 -4.99 -13.50 4.45
C ASP A 485 -5.23 -12.93 3.05
N ASP A 486 -5.08 -11.62 2.93
CA ASP A 486 -5.15 -10.86 1.69
C ASP A 486 -3.96 -9.91 1.67
N LEU A 487 -3.11 -10.02 0.64
CA LEU A 487 -1.88 -9.25 0.53
C LEU A 487 -2.12 -7.74 0.42
N PHE A 488 -3.32 -7.31 0.05
CA PHE A 488 -3.64 -5.90 -0.20
C PHE A 488 -4.62 -5.32 0.82
N LYS A 489 -4.80 -6.00 1.96
CA LYS A 489 -5.64 -5.56 3.07
C LYS A 489 -4.86 -5.62 4.38
N ALA A 490 -4.97 -4.56 5.17
CA ALA A 490 -4.37 -4.49 6.50
C ALA A 490 -4.81 -5.68 7.38
N PRO A 491 -3.87 -6.42 8.00
CA PRO A 491 -4.19 -7.47 8.95
C PRO A 491 -4.96 -6.92 10.16
N ALA A 492 -5.89 -7.72 10.69
CA ALA A 492 -6.69 -7.32 11.85
C ALA A 492 -5.87 -7.23 13.16
N LYS A 493 -4.82 -8.07 13.27
CA LYS A 493 -3.95 -8.16 14.44
C LYS A 493 -2.53 -8.58 14.07
N MET A 494 -1.58 -8.24 14.94
CA MET A 494 -0.22 -8.80 14.91
C MET A 494 -0.24 -10.26 15.39
N LEU A 495 0.84 -11.01 15.17
CA LEU A 495 1.05 -12.33 15.79
C LEU A 495 1.20 -12.17 17.31
N ASP A 496 0.37 -12.88 18.07
CA ASP A 496 0.25 -12.80 19.53
C ASP A 496 0.53 -14.13 20.22
N ASN A 497 0.44 -14.14 21.56
CA ASN A 497 0.45 -15.36 22.39
C ASN A 497 1.54 -16.40 22.03
N PRO A 498 2.82 -16.10 22.28
CA PRO A 498 3.35 -14.94 23.00
C PRO A 498 3.49 -13.67 22.14
N THR A 499 3.25 -12.49 22.75
CA THR A 499 3.52 -11.21 22.10
C THR A 499 5.01 -10.92 22.16
N PHE A 500 5.66 -10.79 21.00
CA PHE A 500 7.05 -10.35 20.90
C PHE A 500 7.09 -8.88 20.52
N THR A 501 8.15 -8.19 20.92
CA THR A 501 8.51 -6.92 20.26
C THR A 501 8.88 -7.23 18.81
N SER A 502 9.73 -8.23 18.58
CA SER A 502 10.12 -8.68 17.24
C SER A 502 10.07 -10.20 17.17
N SER A 503 9.39 -10.76 16.17
CA SER A 503 9.63 -12.16 15.76
C SER A 503 10.82 -12.16 14.81
N GLU A 504 11.83 -12.98 15.11
CA GLU A 504 13.08 -13.03 14.35
C GLU A 504 13.10 -14.15 13.31
N SER A 505 12.33 -15.22 13.52
CA SER A 505 12.25 -16.33 12.56
C SER A 505 10.93 -17.09 12.70
N ILE A 506 10.45 -17.64 11.58
CA ILE A 506 9.22 -18.43 11.48
C ILE A 506 9.39 -19.56 10.48
N ASP A 507 8.86 -20.74 10.80
CA ASP A 507 8.86 -21.89 9.91
C ASP A 507 7.57 -22.72 10.04
N TYR A 508 7.28 -23.55 9.05
CA TYR A 508 6.11 -24.43 9.01
C TYR A 508 6.50 -25.86 8.65
N ALA A 509 5.68 -26.83 9.07
CA ALA A 509 5.88 -28.22 8.69
C ALA A 509 5.40 -28.46 7.24
N GLU A 510 6.30 -28.81 6.32
CA GLU A 510 5.96 -28.92 4.90
C GLU A 510 4.82 -29.92 4.60
N LEU A 511 4.81 -31.07 5.29
CA LEU A 511 3.80 -32.12 5.15
C LEU A 511 2.56 -31.88 6.04
N ASN A 512 2.61 -30.88 6.93
CA ASN A 512 1.51 -30.47 7.78
C ASN A 512 1.49 -28.94 7.97
N PRO A 513 1.21 -28.17 6.91
CA PRO A 513 1.48 -26.73 6.86
C PRO A 513 0.59 -25.87 7.78
N SER A 514 -0.42 -26.47 8.42
CA SER A 514 -1.16 -25.78 9.48
C SER A 514 -0.33 -25.67 10.76
N PHE A 515 0.67 -26.53 10.98
CA PHE A 515 1.60 -26.41 12.09
C PHE A 515 2.73 -25.43 11.75
N MET A 516 2.88 -24.40 12.60
CA MET A 516 3.92 -23.39 12.49
C MET A 516 4.60 -23.14 13.83
N ALA A 517 5.87 -22.76 13.78
CA ALA A 517 6.62 -22.29 14.94
C ALA A 517 7.31 -20.96 14.61
N ARG A 518 7.35 -20.05 15.59
CA ARG A 518 8.08 -18.78 15.49
C ARG A 518 8.85 -18.48 16.75
N VAL A 519 9.99 -17.82 16.62
CA VAL A 519 10.84 -17.39 17.74
C VAL A 519 11.10 -15.90 17.67
N GLY A 520 11.31 -15.28 18.82
CA GLY A 520 11.53 -13.84 18.94
C GLY A 520 12.01 -13.45 20.31
N LYS A 521 12.04 -12.15 20.59
CA LYS A 521 12.45 -11.62 21.91
C LYS A 521 11.22 -11.31 22.75
N ALA A 522 11.06 -12.07 23.84
CA ALA A 522 10.07 -11.78 24.87
C ALA A 522 10.59 -10.75 25.88
N ASP A 523 9.70 -9.91 26.41
CA ASP A 523 10.03 -8.99 27.49
C ASP A 523 9.88 -9.68 28.85
N TYR A 524 10.94 -10.35 29.29
CA TYR A 524 11.01 -11.02 30.58
C TYR A 524 11.00 -10.06 31.78
N LYS A 525 11.26 -8.75 31.57
CA LYS A 525 11.14 -7.75 32.65
C LYS A 525 9.67 -7.43 32.89
N LYS A 526 8.87 -7.36 31.83
CA LYS A 526 7.42 -7.14 31.90
C LYS A 526 6.66 -8.39 32.37
N ASP A 527 6.99 -9.56 31.83
CA ASP A 527 6.40 -10.84 32.22
C ASP A 527 7.49 -11.90 32.38
N PRO A 528 7.90 -12.25 33.62
CA PRO A 528 8.89 -13.29 33.87
C PRO A 528 8.48 -14.69 33.35
N ASN A 529 7.19 -14.91 33.08
CA ASN A 529 6.66 -16.16 32.53
C ASN A 529 6.48 -16.10 31.01
N ALA A 530 6.85 -14.99 30.36
CA ALA A 530 6.84 -14.91 28.91
C ALA A 530 7.71 -16.03 28.31
N LYS A 531 7.43 -16.37 27.06
CA LYS A 531 8.13 -17.43 26.32
C LYS A 531 8.61 -16.80 25.04
N SER A 532 9.83 -17.10 24.61
CA SER A 532 10.41 -16.55 23.37
C SER A 532 10.14 -17.41 22.13
N ILE A 533 9.16 -18.31 22.23
CA ILE A 533 8.72 -19.20 21.16
C ILE A 533 7.19 -19.38 21.21
N GLY A 534 6.57 -19.38 20.04
CA GLY A 534 5.14 -19.58 19.84
C GLY A 534 4.85 -20.62 18.77
N PHE A 535 3.72 -21.31 18.91
CA PHE A 535 3.26 -22.33 17.98
C PHE A 535 1.84 -22.04 17.48
N SER A 536 1.53 -22.51 16.29
CA SER A 536 0.18 -22.49 15.71
C SER A 536 -0.14 -23.86 15.11
N ASN A 537 -1.40 -24.28 15.17
CA ASN A 537 -1.91 -25.51 14.53
C ASN A 537 -2.91 -25.22 13.40
N ASP A 538 -3.17 -23.95 13.12
CA ASP A 538 -4.21 -23.47 12.18
C ASP A 538 -3.65 -22.50 11.13
N GLY A 539 -2.37 -22.67 10.79
CA GLY A 539 -1.71 -21.88 9.74
C GLY A 539 -1.46 -20.42 10.14
N GLY A 540 -1.18 -20.19 11.42
CA GLY A 540 -0.81 -18.89 11.99
C GLY A 540 -1.97 -18.00 12.38
N ALA A 541 -3.22 -18.50 12.35
CA ALA A 541 -4.39 -17.70 12.72
C ALA A 541 -4.48 -17.49 14.24
N ASN A 542 -4.18 -18.54 15.00
CA ASN A 542 -4.06 -18.51 16.46
C ASN A 542 -2.72 -19.10 16.91
N TRP A 543 -2.21 -18.55 18.00
CA TRP A 543 -0.91 -18.89 18.56
C TRP A 543 -1.02 -19.25 20.03
N TYR A 544 -0.16 -20.15 20.47
CA TYR A 544 -0.02 -20.54 21.87
C TYR A 544 1.44 -20.55 22.30
N LYS A 545 1.65 -20.24 23.59
CA LYS A 545 2.96 -20.26 24.24
C LYS A 545 3.46 -21.70 24.37
N ALA A 546 4.76 -21.91 24.20
CA ALA A 546 5.38 -23.18 24.54
C ALA A 546 5.31 -23.46 26.06
N ASN A 547 5.28 -24.74 26.43
CA ASN A 547 5.34 -25.14 27.84
C ASN A 547 6.75 -24.94 28.44
N SER A 548 7.81 -24.98 27.62
CA SER A 548 9.17 -24.67 28.05
C SER A 548 10.02 -24.07 26.94
N GLU A 549 11.16 -23.51 27.34
CA GLU A 549 12.22 -23.00 26.47
C GLU A 549 13.58 -23.45 27.05
N PRO A 550 14.68 -23.43 26.27
CA PRO A 550 16.02 -23.66 26.80
C PRO A 550 16.30 -22.79 28.03
N SER A 551 16.80 -23.40 29.10
CA SER A 551 16.89 -22.73 30.41
C SER A 551 17.71 -21.43 30.34
N GLY A 552 17.09 -20.34 30.79
CA GLY A 552 17.71 -19.02 30.89
C GLY A 552 18.03 -18.36 29.54
N THR A 553 17.43 -18.81 28.43
CA THR A 553 17.58 -18.14 27.14
C THR A 553 16.89 -16.77 27.15
N ALA A 554 17.53 -15.79 26.48
CA ALA A 554 16.91 -14.51 26.14
C ALA A 554 16.01 -14.58 24.90
N GLY A 555 15.94 -15.74 24.23
CA GLY A 555 15.14 -15.94 23.02
C GLY A 555 15.84 -15.61 21.71
N GLY A 556 15.04 -15.24 20.70
CA GLY A 556 15.48 -14.87 19.36
C GLY A 556 16.16 -15.99 18.59
N GLY A 557 16.96 -15.63 17.58
CA GLY A 557 17.66 -16.56 16.71
C GLY A 557 16.78 -17.12 15.60
N SER A 558 16.97 -18.39 15.24
CA SER A 558 16.27 -19.04 14.12
C SER A 558 15.62 -20.36 14.53
N ILE A 559 14.49 -20.69 13.90
CA ILE A 559 13.72 -21.92 14.13
C ILE A 559 13.58 -22.71 12.83
N ALA A 560 13.68 -24.03 12.92
CA ALA A 560 13.35 -24.95 11.85
C ALA A 560 12.37 -26.02 12.35
N VAL A 561 11.35 -26.32 11.56
CA VAL A 561 10.29 -27.28 11.87
C VAL A 561 10.47 -28.50 10.98
N ALA A 562 10.50 -29.70 11.58
CA ALA A 562 10.56 -30.96 10.82
C ALA A 562 9.43 -31.03 9.78
N ALA A 563 9.67 -31.68 8.64
CA ALA A 563 8.69 -31.80 7.57
C ALA A 563 7.29 -32.27 8.04
N ASP A 564 7.22 -33.15 9.05
CA ASP A 564 5.96 -33.68 9.61
C ASP A 564 5.39 -32.88 10.80
N GLY A 565 6.13 -31.89 11.31
CA GLY A 565 5.76 -31.08 12.47
C GLY A 565 6.07 -31.69 13.84
N ASN A 566 6.66 -32.90 13.91
CA ASN A 566 6.90 -33.59 15.17
C ASN A 566 8.27 -33.24 15.82
N GLY A 567 9.14 -32.55 15.08
CA GLY A 567 10.45 -32.11 15.55
C GLY A 567 10.64 -30.60 15.39
N LEU A 568 11.40 -30.02 16.31
CA LEU A 568 11.82 -28.62 16.25
C LEU A 568 13.32 -28.54 16.46
N LEU A 569 13.96 -27.60 15.76
CA LEU A 569 15.34 -27.20 15.98
C LEU A 569 15.38 -25.69 16.16
N TRP A 570 15.95 -25.23 17.26
CA TRP A 570 16.06 -23.81 17.60
C TRP A 570 17.52 -23.46 17.84
N SER A 571 18.09 -22.60 16.98
CA SER A 571 19.36 -21.93 17.25
C SER A 571 19.06 -20.62 17.99
N THR A 572 19.14 -20.61 19.32
CA THR A 572 18.91 -19.40 20.12
C THR A 572 20.04 -18.40 19.91
N SER A 573 19.77 -17.12 20.21
CA SER A 573 20.78 -16.06 20.07
C SER A 573 21.91 -16.11 21.11
N ASP A 574 21.75 -16.89 22.19
CA ASP A 574 22.55 -16.75 23.42
C ASP A 574 23.00 -18.06 24.09
N LYS A 575 22.33 -19.20 23.83
CA LYS A 575 22.60 -20.49 24.49
C LYS A 575 23.12 -21.57 23.54
N GLY A 576 22.89 -21.44 22.25
CA GLY A 576 23.30 -22.42 21.23
C GLY A 576 22.11 -23.08 20.54
N VAL A 577 22.35 -24.27 19.97
CA VAL A 577 21.33 -24.99 19.18
C VAL A 577 20.70 -26.10 20.02
N PHE A 578 19.37 -26.15 20.02
CA PHE A 578 18.57 -27.10 20.78
C PHE A 578 17.55 -27.77 19.88
N TYR A 579 17.26 -29.04 20.15
CA TYR A 579 16.17 -29.75 19.50
C TYR A 579 15.05 -30.08 20.49
N SER A 580 13.85 -30.24 19.97
CA SER A 580 12.69 -30.78 20.69
C SER A 580 12.05 -31.90 19.87
N LYS A 581 11.80 -33.04 20.51
CA LYS A 581 11.00 -34.16 19.96
C LYS A 581 9.61 -34.25 20.59
N THR A 582 9.24 -33.23 21.35
CA THR A 582 8.04 -33.21 22.20
C THR A 582 7.13 -32.04 21.83
N GLY A 583 7.26 -31.48 20.62
CA GLY A 583 6.51 -30.30 20.19
C GLY A 583 6.78 -29.06 21.03
N GLY A 584 8.02 -28.89 21.53
CA GLY A 584 8.43 -27.73 22.34
C GLY A 584 8.17 -27.87 23.84
N ASN A 585 7.75 -29.04 24.33
CA ASN A 585 7.55 -29.28 25.76
C ASN A 585 8.86 -29.46 26.53
N SER A 586 9.92 -29.91 25.86
CA SER A 586 11.27 -30.05 26.41
C SER A 586 12.32 -29.82 25.33
N TRP A 587 13.49 -29.32 25.76
CA TRP A 587 14.59 -28.95 24.89
C TRP A 587 15.88 -29.65 25.33
N THR A 588 16.66 -30.12 24.37
CA THR A 588 17.98 -30.73 24.61
C THR A 588 19.00 -30.11 23.66
N ALA A 589 20.19 -29.81 24.15
CA ALA A 589 21.24 -29.23 23.32
C ALA A 589 21.65 -30.20 22.21
N SER A 590 21.71 -29.70 20.97
CA SER A 590 22.25 -30.43 19.83
C SER A 590 23.77 -30.52 19.95
N THR A 591 24.34 -31.66 19.58
CA THR A 591 25.80 -31.89 19.62
C THR A 591 26.43 -31.75 18.24
N GLY A 592 27.71 -31.37 18.17
CA GLY A 592 28.46 -31.30 16.91
C GLY A 592 28.16 -30.08 16.01
N ILE A 593 27.37 -29.12 16.50
CA ILE A 593 26.98 -27.89 15.80
C ILE A 593 27.40 -26.65 16.61
N PRO A 594 27.96 -25.60 15.98
CA PRO A 594 28.27 -24.35 16.66
C PRO A 594 27.01 -23.57 17.09
N ALA A 595 27.13 -22.74 18.12
CA ALA A 595 26.11 -21.74 18.44
C ALA A 595 25.91 -20.74 17.28
N ASN A 596 24.74 -20.13 17.20
CA ASN A 596 24.36 -19.15 16.16
C ASN A 596 24.40 -19.69 14.72
N ALA A 597 24.35 -21.01 14.55
CA ALA A 597 24.26 -21.61 13.23
C ALA A 597 22.95 -21.20 12.53
N LYS A 598 23.02 -20.92 11.23
CA LYS A 598 21.83 -20.75 10.39
C LYS A 598 21.27 -22.13 10.10
N ILE A 599 20.04 -22.40 10.50
CA ILE A 599 19.44 -23.75 10.43
C ILE A 599 18.28 -23.78 9.45
N VAL A 600 18.06 -24.94 8.84
CA VAL A 600 16.87 -25.24 8.03
C VAL A 600 16.52 -26.73 8.13
N SER A 601 15.24 -27.08 8.04
CA SER A 601 14.78 -28.46 7.97
C SER A 601 14.74 -28.96 6.52
N ASP A 602 14.94 -30.26 6.34
CA ASP A 602 14.57 -30.89 5.08
C ASP A 602 13.05 -30.84 4.91
N ARG A 603 12.59 -30.55 3.69
CA ARG A 603 11.17 -30.37 3.38
C ARG A 603 10.44 -31.69 3.09
N VAL A 604 11.14 -32.83 3.12
CA VAL A 604 10.57 -34.17 2.89
C VAL A 604 10.84 -35.10 4.08
N ASN A 605 12.10 -35.18 4.53
CA ASN A 605 12.50 -36.12 5.57
C ASN A 605 12.53 -35.46 6.96
N PRO A 606 11.61 -35.82 7.89
CA PRO A 606 11.50 -35.14 9.19
C PRO A 606 12.69 -35.36 10.13
N ASN A 607 13.60 -36.29 9.80
CA ASN A 607 14.82 -36.51 10.57
C ASN A 607 16.02 -35.70 10.08
N LYS A 608 15.91 -35.02 8.93
CA LYS A 608 17.02 -34.28 8.34
C LYS A 608 16.95 -32.79 8.63
N TYR A 609 18.07 -32.24 9.07
CA TYR A 609 18.29 -30.82 9.25
C TYR A 609 19.66 -30.44 8.69
N TYR A 610 19.74 -29.23 8.15
CA TYR A 610 20.96 -28.65 7.64
C TYR A 610 21.28 -27.38 8.41
N ALA A 611 22.55 -27.08 8.56
CA ALA A 611 22.96 -25.84 9.16
C ALA A 611 24.25 -25.30 8.56
N PHE A 612 24.42 -23.99 8.59
CA PHE A 612 25.64 -23.31 8.23
C PHE A 612 26.21 -22.54 9.43
N ALA A 613 27.51 -22.69 9.68
CA ALA A 613 28.23 -21.86 10.62
C ALA A 613 29.71 -21.74 10.24
N SER A 614 30.23 -20.51 10.19
CA SER A 614 31.67 -20.22 10.04
C SER A 614 32.37 -20.98 8.91
N GLY A 615 31.78 -20.99 7.70
CA GLY A 615 32.35 -21.64 6.52
C GLY A 615 32.20 -23.16 6.46
N LYS A 616 31.31 -23.73 7.26
CA LYS A 616 30.99 -25.16 7.25
C LYS A 616 29.50 -25.39 7.20
N ILE A 617 29.10 -26.38 6.40
CA ILE A 617 27.76 -26.96 6.43
C ILE A 617 27.77 -28.16 7.36
N TYR A 618 26.72 -28.31 8.16
CA TYR A 618 26.48 -29.36 9.13
C TYR A 618 25.18 -30.08 8.77
N VAL A 619 25.17 -31.40 8.88
CA VAL A 619 24.02 -32.24 8.56
C VAL A 619 23.64 -33.06 9.78
N SER A 620 22.36 -33.08 10.12
CA SER A 620 21.75 -34.03 11.05
C SER A 620 20.83 -34.96 10.28
N THR A 621 20.85 -36.25 10.62
CA THR A 621 19.96 -37.28 10.07
C THR A 621 19.15 -37.99 11.15
N ASN A 622 19.16 -37.47 12.38
CA ASN A 622 18.54 -38.09 13.56
C ASN A 622 17.60 -37.12 14.32
N GLY A 623 17.07 -36.14 13.60
CA GLY A 623 16.10 -35.17 14.11
C GLY A 623 16.74 -34.09 14.98
N GLY A 624 17.94 -33.62 14.61
CA GLY A 624 18.63 -32.53 15.30
C GLY A 624 19.42 -32.92 16.55
N VAL A 625 19.49 -34.22 16.90
CA VAL A 625 20.21 -34.69 18.11
C VAL A 625 21.71 -34.45 18.00
N SER A 626 22.28 -34.79 16.84
CA SER A 626 23.69 -34.57 16.54
C SER A 626 23.88 -34.14 15.10
N PHE A 627 24.91 -33.34 14.88
CA PHE A 627 25.33 -32.84 13.58
C PHE A 627 26.75 -33.29 13.25
N THR A 628 26.99 -33.58 11.98
CA THR A 628 28.32 -33.85 11.44
C THR A 628 28.66 -32.78 10.40
N PRO A 629 29.86 -32.18 10.42
CA PRO A 629 30.28 -31.29 9.36
C PRO A 629 30.40 -32.05 8.04
N SER A 630 29.86 -31.48 6.96
CA SER A 630 30.06 -31.95 5.60
C SER A 630 31.54 -31.84 5.19
N ALA A 631 31.92 -32.56 4.13
CA ALA A 631 33.28 -32.50 3.58
C ALA A 631 33.55 -31.25 2.71
N VAL A 632 32.56 -30.36 2.59
CA VAL A 632 32.65 -29.18 1.72
C VAL A 632 33.64 -28.16 2.26
N THR A 633 34.40 -27.56 1.34
CA THR A 633 35.38 -26.50 1.63
C THR A 633 35.16 -25.31 0.69
N GLY A 634 35.77 -24.16 1.00
CA GLY A 634 35.68 -22.96 0.15
C GLY A 634 34.37 -22.17 0.29
N LEU A 635 33.59 -22.43 1.35
CA LEU A 635 32.45 -21.61 1.72
C LEU A 635 32.90 -20.31 2.43
N PRO A 636 32.09 -19.24 2.37
CA PRO A 636 32.40 -17.98 3.06
C PRO A 636 32.49 -18.15 4.58
N THR A 637 33.36 -17.39 5.23
CA THR A 637 33.49 -17.37 6.70
C THR A 637 32.92 -16.11 7.35
N ALA A 638 32.48 -15.14 6.55
CA ALA A 638 31.96 -13.85 6.97
C ALA A 638 30.89 -13.36 5.98
N GLY A 639 30.10 -12.37 6.42
CA GLY A 639 29.03 -11.78 5.64
C GLY A 639 27.71 -12.54 5.74
N ASN A 640 26.86 -12.37 4.74
CA ASN A 640 25.54 -12.99 4.70
C ASN A 640 25.62 -14.51 4.51
N ALA A 641 24.63 -15.21 5.05
CA ALA A 641 24.50 -16.65 4.95
C ALA A 641 23.01 -17.03 5.05
N ASP A 642 22.49 -17.59 3.97
CA ASP A 642 21.13 -18.09 3.85
C ASP A 642 21.19 -19.52 3.29
N ILE A 643 20.60 -20.47 4.00
CA ILE A 643 20.54 -21.88 3.62
C ILE A 643 19.08 -22.29 3.58
N ASP A 644 18.66 -22.91 2.48
CA ASP A 644 17.27 -23.36 2.32
C ASP A 644 17.19 -24.69 1.58
N ALA A 645 16.12 -25.45 1.83
CA ALA A 645 15.89 -26.78 1.28
C ALA A 645 14.65 -26.79 0.38
N VAL A 646 14.72 -27.52 -0.74
CA VAL A 646 13.68 -27.50 -1.78
C VAL A 646 12.50 -28.37 -1.39
N ARG A 647 11.28 -27.83 -1.56
CA ARG A 647 10.04 -28.58 -1.39
C ARG A 647 9.98 -29.80 -2.31
N GLY A 648 9.57 -30.94 -1.75
CA GLY A 648 9.33 -32.16 -2.52
C GLY A 648 10.58 -32.85 -3.04
N ALA A 649 11.78 -32.36 -2.70
CA ALA A 649 13.06 -32.93 -3.09
C ALA A 649 13.95 -33.13 -1.85
N GLU A 650 13.94 -34.33 -1.29
CA GLU A 650 14.78 -34.68 -0.14
C GLU A 650 16.26 -34.44 -0.47
N GLY A 651 16.97 -33.70 0.39
CA GLY A 651 18.40 -33.48 0.24
C GLY A 651 18.82 -32.47 -0.81
N ASP A 652 17.87 -31.82 -1.47
CA ASP A 652 18.13 -30.70 -2.38
C ASP A 652 18.23 -29.40 -1.55
N VAL A 653 19.45 -28.88 -1.42
CA VAL A 653 19.80 -27.80 -0.49
C VAL A 653 20.60 -26.73 -1.22
N TRP A 654 20.21 -25.48 -1.03
CA TRP A 654 20.89 -24.32 -1.59
C TRP A 654 21.50 -23.47 -0.49
N PHE A 655 22.64 -22.87 -0.79
CA PHE A 655 23.33 -21.94 0.10
C PHE A 655 23.70 -20.68 -0.68
N ALA A 656 23.23 -19.53 -0.22
CA ALA A 656 23.62 -18.20 -0.67
C ALA A 656 24.43 -17.53 0.43
N GLY A 657 25.56 -16.91 0.08
CA GLY A 657 26.31 -16.15 1.07
C GLY A 657 27.67 -15.65 0.62
N GLY A 658 28.23 -14.78 1.44
CA GLY A 658 29.52 -14.12 1.22
C GLY A 658 29.55 -12.70 1.78
N SER A 659 30.68 -12.02 1.55
CA SER A 659 30.92 -10.68 2.06
C SER A 659 31.41 -9.74 0.96
N GLU A 660 30.90 -8.51 0.98
CA GLU A 660 31.42 -7.39 0.18
C GLU A 660 32.87 -7.03 0.55
N ASP A 661 33.33 -7.42 1.75
CA ASP A 661 34.70 -7.16 2.23
C ASP A 661 35.72 -8.21 1.73
N GLY A 662 35.28 -9.18 0.93
CA GLY A 662 36.12 -10.20 0.28
C GLY A 662 35.87 -11.63 0.79
N GLY A 663 36.59 -12.58 0.18
CA GLY A 663 36.39 -14.02 0.38
C GLY A 663 35.44 -14.64 -0.66
N PRO A 664 35.08 -15.92 -0.50
CA PRO A 664 34.09 -16.56 -1.37
C PRO A 664 32.73 -15.85 -1.30
N TYR A 665 32.08 -15.67 -2.44
CA TYR A 665 30.72 -15.13 -2.55
C TYR A 665 30.01 -15.82 -3.71
N GLY A 666 28.74 -16.18 -3.55
CA GLY A 666 27.92 -16.72 -4.63
C GLY A 666 26.79 -17.59 -4.13
N LEU A 667 26.41 -18.54 -5.00
CA LEU A 667 25.36 -19.51 -4.76
C LEU A 667 25.92 -20.92 -4.94
N TRP A 668 25.58 -21.81 -4.01
CA TRP A 668 25.97 -23.21 -4.01
C TRP A 668 24.74 -24.11 -3.94
N HIS A 669 24.83 -25.27 -4.60
CA HIS A 669 23.75 -26.25 -4.66
C HIS A 669 24.26 -27.66 -4.32
N SER A 670 23.47 -28.37 -3.53
CA SER A 670 23.63 -29.77 -3.15
C SER A 670 22.38 -30.55 -3.58
N ASN A 671 22.56 -31.74 -4.13
CA ASN A 671 21.47 -32.70 -4.40
C ASN A 671 21.65 -34.03 -3.65
N ASP A 672 22.57 -34.07 -2.67
CA ASP A 672 22.97 -35.29 -1.95
C ASP A 672 22.89 -35.11 -0.42
N SER A 673 21.94 -34.31 0.05
CA SER A 673 21.75 -33.98 1.48
C SER A 673 22.97 -33.31 2.13
N GLY A 674 23.65 -32.46 1.36
CA GLY A 674 24.75 -31.63 1.82
C GLY A 674 26.09 -32.35 1.97
N ALA A 675 26.24 -33.54 1.37
CA ALA A 675 27.52 -34.24 1.33
C ALA A 675 28.50 -33.50 0.39
N THR A 676 28.00 -32.99 -0.73
CA THR A 676 28.74 -32.13 -1.65
C THR A 676 27.94 -30.89 -2.02
N PHE A 677 28.64 -29.76 -2.20
CA PHE A 677 28.04 -28.52 -2.70
C PHE A 677 28.86 -28.01 -3.88
N THR A 678 28.18 -27.66 -4.97
CA THR A 678 28.79 -27.09 -6.18
C THR A 678 28.47 -25.61 -6.25
N LYS A 679 29.51 -24.76 -6.37
CA LYS A 679 29.32 -23.32 -6.63
C LYS A 679 28.82 -23.15 -8.07
N LEU A 680 27.74 -22.41 -8.25
CA LEU A 680 27.24 -22.04 -9.57
C LEU A 680 28.18 -20.98 -10.18
N SER A 681 28.75 -21.28 -11.34
CA SER A 681 29.74 -20.41 -12.01
C SER A 681 29.13 -19.18 -12.67
N ASN A 682 27.83 -19.22 -12.96
CA ASN A 682 27.04 -18.13 -13.55
C ASN A 682 26.45 -17.17 -12.50
N VAL A 683 26.75 -17.34 -11.21
CA VAL A 683 26.32 -16.44 -10.13
C VAL A 683 27.54 -15.86 -9.41
N GLN A 684 27.72 -14.53 -9.50
CA GLN A 684 28.88 -13.84 -8.92
C GLN A 684 28.70 -13.68 -7.41
N GLU A 685 27.54 -13.21 -6.99
CA GLU A 685 27.19 -12.93 -5.60
C GLU A 685 25.74 -13.37 -5.36
N ALA A 686 25.43 -13.96 -4.22
CA ALA A 686 24.04 -14.22 -3.79
C ALA A 686 23.94 -14.11 -2.27
N ASP A 687 22.90 -13.43 -1.80
CA ASP A 687 22.67 -13.13 -0.38
C ASP A 687 21.55 -13.95 0.22
N PHE A 688 20.49 -14.16 -0.56
CA PHE A 688 19.30 -14.88 -0.17
C PHE A 688 18.83 -15.78 -1.31
N VAL A 689 18.26 -16.92 -0.95
CA VAL A 689 17.68 -17.89 -1.89
C VAL A 689 16.35 -18.39 -1.37
N GLY A 690 15.39 -18.59 -2.27
CA GLY A 690 14.10 -19.18 -1.94
C GLY A 690 13.43 -19.81 -3.14
N PHE A 691 12.34 -20.54 -2.89
CA PHE A 691 11.70 -21.38 -3.91
C PHE A 691 10.22 -21.05 -4.07
N GLY A 692 9.73 -21.15 -5.31
CA GLY A 692 8.31 -21.01 -5.64
C GLY A 692 7.82 -22.14 -6.54
N LYS A 693 6.57 -22.02 -6.98
CA LYS A 693 5.95 -22.98 -7.91
C LYS A 693 6.80 -23.15 -9.17
N ALA A 694 6.94 -24.39 -9.62
CA ALA A 694 7.59 -24.71 -10.88
C ALA A 694 6.93 -24.00 -12.07
N ALA A 695 7.74 -23.64 -13.08
CA ALA A 695 7.22 -23.16 -14.35
C ALA A 695 6.31 -24.19 -15.04
N PRO A 696 5.35 -23.77 -15.88
CA PRO A 696 4.54 -24.70 -16.66
C PRO A 696 5.41 -25.72 -17.41
N ASN A 697 5.04 -27.00 -17.31
CA ASN A 697 5.78 -28.14 -17.90
C ASN A 697 7.19 -28.38 -17.34
N ARG A 698 7.52 -27.80 -16.18
CA ARG A 698 8.74 -28.12 -15.42
C ARG A 698 8.38 -28.78 -14.10
N THR A 699 9.29 -29.61 -13.60
CA THR A 699 9.17 -30.28 -12.29
C THR A 699 10.02 -29.62 -11.21
N ASN A 700 11.06 -28.89 -11.61
CA ASN A 700 11.94 -28.18 -10.68
C ASN A 700 11.22 -26.92 -10.17
N ALA A 701 11.31 -26.66 -8.88
CA ALA A 701 10.86 -25.41 -8.29
C ALA A 701 11.53 -24.21 -8.98
N ALA A 702 10.79 -23.11 -9.13
CA ALA A 702 11.41 -21.85 -9.53
C ALA A 702 12.32 -21.37 -8.39
N VAL A 703 13.57 -21.05 -8.70
CA VAL A 703 14.57 -20.57 -7.73
C VAL A 703 14.65 -19.05 -7.83
N PHE A 704 14.50 -18.35 -6.71
CA PHE A 704 14.63 -16.90 -6.62
C PHE A 704 15.85 -16.54 -5.80
N ILE A 705 16.62 -15.54 -6.24
CA ILE A 705 17.76 -15.03 -5.48
C ILE A 705 17.80 -13.50 -5.45
N VAL A 706 18.39 -12.98 -4.38
CA VAL A 706 18.96 -11.62 -4.34
C VAL A 706 20.46 -11.77 -4.58
N GLY A 707 20.99 -11.15 -5.63
CA GLY A 707 22.36 -11.44 -6.04
C GLY A 707 22.91 -10.53 -7.13
N LYS A 708 24.07 -10.91 -7.65
CA LYS A 708 24.75 -10.27 -8.77
C LYS A 708 25.06 -11.30 -9.85
N ILE A 709 24.56 -11.03 -11.05
CA ILE A 709 24.78 -11.85 -12.26
C ILE A 709 25.20 -10.90 -13.38
N ASP A 710 26.23 -11.27 -14.13
CA ASP A 710 26.79 -10.49 -15.23
C ASP A 710 27.06 -9.02 -14.88
N GLY A 711 27.58 -8.78 -13.68
CA GLY A 711 27.92 -7.45 -13.18
C GLY A 711 26.74 -6.64 -12.64
N THR A 712 25.51 -7.13 -12.74
CA THR A 712 24.30 -6.40 -12.35
C THR A 712 23.74 -6.95 -11.04
N ARG A 713 23.62 -6.08 -10.02
CA ARG A 713 22.92 -6.40 -8.77
C ARG A 713 21.40 -6.35 -8.99
N GLY A 714 20.67 -7.30 -8.45
CA GLY A 714 19.22 -7.36 -8.61
C GLY A 714 18.60 -8.63 -8.04
N PHE A 715 17.35 -8.86 -8.44
CA PHE A 715 16.58 -10.05 -8.07
C PHE A 715 16.42 -10.91 -9.31
N TYR A 716 16.65 -12.21 -9.16
CA TYR A 716 16.71 -13.12 -10.29
C TYR A 716 15.84 -14.36 -10.05
N ARG A 717 15.25 -14.88 -11.13
CA ARG A 717 14.53 -16.16 -11.15
C ARG A 717 15.24 -17.15 -12.09
N SER A 718 15.29 -18.42 -11.70
CA SER A 718 15.65 -19.54 -12.56
C SER A 718 14.54 -20.59 -12.57
N ASP A 719 14.18 -21.05 -13.76
CA ASP A 719 13.14 -22.08 -13.98
C ASP A 719 13.73 -23.45 -14.38
N ASP A 720 15.05 -23.59 -14.28
CA ASP A 720 15.82 -24.76 -14.73
C ASP A 720 16.96 -25.13 -13.78
N ALA A 721 16.69 -25.01 -12.48
CA ALA A 721 17.61 -25.36 -11.39
C ALA A 721 18.96 -24.61 -11.45
N GLY A 722 18.91 -23.31 -11.75
CA GLY A 722 20.06 -22.40 -11.71
C GLY A 722 20.93 -22.39 -12.96
N ALA A 723 20.54 -23.12 -14.01
CA ALA A 723 21.29 -23.12 -15.27
C ALA A 723 21.19 -21.77 -16.00
N ASN A 724 19.99 -21.18 -16.03
CA ASN A 724 19.72 -19.86 -16.60
C ASN A 724 18.96 -18.97 -15.62
N TRP A 725 19.20 -17.66 -15.70
CA TRP A 725 18.62 -16.66 -14.82
C TRP A 725 17.98 -15.53 -15.63
N ALA A 726 16.84 -15.04 -15.15
CA ALA A 726 16.21 -13.83 -15.63
C ALA A 726 16.17 -12.79 -14.50
N ARG A 727 16.54 -11.55 -14.79
CA ARG A 727 16.36 -10.43 -13.85
C ARG A 727 14.88 -10.09 -13.78
N ILE A 728 14.30 -10.09 -12.59
CA ILE A 728 12.86 -9.84 -12.36
C ILE A 728 12.58 -8.44 -11.80
N ASN A 729 13.63 -7.69 -11.44
CA ASN A 729 13.50 -6.29 -11.05
C ASN A 729 14.14 -5.35 -12.07
N ASP A 730 13.98 -4.06 -11.84
CA ASP A 730 14.58 -3.01 -12.66
C ASP A 730 15.25 -1.95 -11.77
N ASP A 731 15.79 -0.90 -12.38
CA ASP A 731 16.54 0.13 -11.66
C ASP A 731 15.66 1.11 -10.87
N LYS A 732 14.34 1.07 -11.05
CA LYS A 732 13.37 1.82 -10.26
C LYS A 732 12.86 1.03 -9.05
N HIS A 733 13.12 -0.28 -9.02
CA HIS A 733 12.63 -1.23 -8.02
C HIS A 733 13.80 -2.01 -7.40
N GLN A 734 14.57 -1.35 -6.53
CA GLN A 734 15.76 -1.91 -5.88
C GLN A 734 15.67 -2.01 -4.35
N TYR A 735 14.94 -1.09 -3.69
CA TYR A 735 14.52 -1.20 -2.29
C TYR A 735 15.65 -1.32 -1.24
N ALA A 736 16.81 -0.74 -1.53
CA ALA A 736 17.97 -0.67 -0.64
C ALA A 736 18.43 -2.05 -0.13
N ARG A 737 18.30 -2.31 1.18
CA ARG A 737 18.64 -3.62 1.79
C ARG A 737 17.40 -4.52 1.83
N VAL A 738 17.41 -5.53 0.96
CA VAL A 738 16.52 -6.70 1.03
C VAL A 738 17.07 -7.66 2.09
N THR A 739 16.19 -8.30 2.85
CA THR A 739 16.53 -9.19 3.98
C THR A 739 16.06 -10.64 3.75
N LYS A 740 15.16 -10.87 2.80
CA LYS A 740 14.66 -12.21 2.45
C LYS A 740 14.06 -12.22 1.04
N ILE A 741 14.14 -13.35 0.35
CA ILE A 741 13.35 -13.63 -0.85
C ILE A 741 12.80 -15.06 -0.77
N ILE A 742 11.50 -15.22 -0.99
CA ILE A 742 10.84 -16.53 -1.10
C ILE A 742 9.88 -16.52 -2.29
N GLY A 743 9.62 -17.68 -2.90
CA GLY A 743 8.58 -17.81 -3.91
C GLY A 743 7.23 -18.22 -3.30
N ASP A 744 6.14 -18.04 -4.04
CA ASP A 744 4.85 -18.65 -3.68
C ASP A 744 4.78 -20.07 -4.26
N PRO A 745 4.51 -21.11 -3.45
CA PRO A 745 4.42 -22.48 -3.94
C PRO A 745 3.17 -22.76 -4.79
N ARG A 746 2.18 -21.86 -4.80
CA ARG A 746 0.90 -22.02 -5.50
C ARG A 746 0.80 -21.12 -6.74
N VAL A 747 1.58 -20.05 -6.82
CA VAL A 747 1.56 -19.06 -7.92
C VAL A 747 2.93 -19.02 -8.60
N TYR A 748 2.99 -19.46 -9.86
CA TYR A 748 4.24 -19.44 -10.62
C TYR A 748 4.69 -18.00 -10.90
N GLY A 749 5.98 -17.76 -10.71
CA GLY A 749 6.59 -16.46 -10.94
C GLY A 749 6.45 -15.49 -9.76
N ARG A 750 5.53 -15.71 -8.81
CA ARG A 750 5.39 -14.82 -7.65
C ARG A 750 6.56 -14.97 -6.69
N ALA A 751 7.13 -13.83 -6.27
CA ALA A 751 8.09 -13.75 -5.17
C ALA A 751 7.61 -12.75 -4.11
N TYR A 752 7.95 -13.06 -2.85
CA TYR A 752 7.82 -12.15 -1.72
C TYR A 752 9.21 -11.72 -1.26
N LEU A 753 9.42 -10.41 -1.12
CA LEU A 753 10.68 -9.82 -0.71
C LEU A 753 10.52 -9.10 0.62
N GLY A 754 11.29 -9.51 1.62
CA GLY A 754 11.42 -8.78 2.88
C GLY A 754 12.46 -7.67 2.72
N THR A 755 12.18 -6.47 3.24
CA THR A 755 13.13 -5.35 3.21
C THR A 755 13.41 -4.82 4.62
N ASN A 756 14.47 -4.04 4.76
CA ASN A 756 14.73 -3.26 5.96
C ASN A 756 14.21 -1.83 5.76
N GLY A 757 12.95 -1.57 6.11
CA GLY A 757 12.33 -0.23 6.08
C GLY A 757 11.38 0.04 4.91
N ARG A 758 11.14 -0.90 3.99
CA ARG A 758 10.13 -0.78 2.92
C ARG A 758 9.06 -1.88 2.98
N GLY A 759 8.93 -2.53 4.15
CA GLY A 759 8.00 -3.62 4.38
C GLY A 759 8.25 -4.84 3.50
N ILE A 760 7.16 -5.50 3.12
CA ILE A 760 7.19 -6.68 2.25
C ILE A 760 6.71 -6.27 0.86
N LEU A 761 7.40 -6.72 -0.17
CA LEU A 761 6.96 -6.55 -1.55
C LEU A 761 6.50 -7.88 -2.14
N VAL A 762 5.45 -7.81 -2.95
CA VAL A 762 5.05 -8.89 -3.84
C VAL A 762 5.43 -8.53 -5.27
N ALA A 763 6.14 -9.44 -5.91
CA ALA A 763 6.59 -9.34 -7.29
C ALA A 763 5.87 -10.39 -8.12
N ASP A 764 5.03 -9.95 -9.07
CA ASP A 764 4.29 -10.83 -9.98
C ASP A 764 4.73 -10.62 -11.42
N ARG A 765 4.99 -11.72 -12.12
CA ARG A 765 5.39 -11.70 -13.54
C ARG A 765 4.28 -11.08 -14.42
N VAL A 766 4.66 -10.23 -15.36
CA VAL A 766 3.76 -9.58 -16.33
C VAL A 766 3.83 -10.34 -17.66
N GLY A 767 2.71 -10.93 -18.08
CA GLY A 767 2.62 -11.72 -19.32
C GLY A 767 3.10 -13.17 -19.20
N GLY A 768 2.34 -14.11 -19.80
CA GLY A 768 2.44 -15.57 -19.61
C GLY A 768 1.23 -16.12 -18.86
N ASP A 769 1.03 -17.45 -18.87
CA ASP A 769 -0.06 -18.14 -18.14
C ASP A 769 0.04 -17.89 -16.63
N GLN A 770 -0.41 -16.70 -16.22
CA GLN A 770 -0.70 -16.38 -14.85
C GLN A 770 -1.90 -17.24 -14.46
N PRO A 771 -1.83 -18.13 -13.45
CA PRO A 771 -3.01 -18.30 -12.64
C PRO A 771 -3.23 -16.93 -12.02
N SER A 772 -4.24 -16.20 -12.51
CA SER A 772 -4.67 -14.99 -11.84
C SER A 772 -4.78 -15.34 -10.35
N THR A 773 -4.17 -14.55 -9.46
CA THR A 773 -4.73 -14.41 -8.11
C THR A 773 -6.04 -13.64 -8.21
N GLY A 774 -6.93 -14.17 -9.04
CA GLY A 774 -8.23 -13.65 -9.33
C GLY A 774 -9.04 -13.88 -8.09
N GLN A 775 -9.78 -12.85 -7.71
CA GLN A 775 -10.94 -13.00 -6.85
C GLN A 775 -11.69 -14.27 -7.27
N ALA A 776 -12.06 -15.13 -6.31
CA ALA A 776 -12.99 -16.21 -6.61
C ALA A 776 -14.20 -15.58 -7.28
N SER A 777 -14.68 -16.16 -8.37
CA SER A 777 -15.84 -15.64 -9.07
C SER A 777 -16.91 -16.70 -9.13
N ILE A 778 -18.15 -16.26 -9.17
CA ILE A 778 -19.29 -17.13 -9.43
C ILE A 778 -19.83 -16.86 -10.83
N THR A 779 -20.41 -17.86 -11.46
CA THR A 779 -21.13 -17.69 -12.72
C THR A 779 -22.39 -18.55 -12.70
N PRO A 780 -23.58 -17.95 -12.90
CA PRO A 780 -23.83 -16.52 -13.07
C PRO A 780 -23.73 -15.74 -11.74
N THR A 781 -23.56 -14.41 -11.78
CA THR A 781 -23.64 -13.50 -10.60
C THR A 781 -25.06 -12.98 -10.36
N THR A 782 -25.99 -13.26 -11.27
CA THR A 782 -27.41 -12.98 -11.09
C THR A 782 -28.23 -14.16 -11.61
N ALA A 783 -29.41 -14.36 -11.03
CA ALA A 783 -30.37 -15.34 -11.54
C ALA A 783 -31.80 -14.86 -11.30
N THR A 784 -32.71 -15.35 -12.13
CA THR A 784 -34.15 -15.14 -11.94
C THR A 784 -34.76 -16.42 -11.40
N TYR A 785 -35.52 -16.30 -10.31
CA TYR A 785 -36.36 -17.38 -9.81
C TYR A 785 -37.83 -17.00 -10.05
N GLY A 786 -38.54 -17.80 -10.84
CA GLY A 786 -39.95 -17.57 -11.15
C GLY A 786 -40.85 -18.40 -10.24
N LEU A 787 -41.76 -17.78 -9.51
CA LEU A 787 -42.67 -18.51 -8.61
C LEU A 787 -43.62 -19.48 -9.34
N ASN A 788 -43.79 -19.35 -10.66
CA ASN A 788 -44.79 -20.08 -11.45
C ASN A 788 -44.25 -20.82 -12.70
N ASN A 789 -42.95 -20.73 -13.03
CA ASN A 789 -42.38 -21.42 -14.19
C ASN A 789 -40.99 -21.96 -13.84
N SER A 790 -40.87 -23.29 -13.78
CA SER A 790 -39.73 -24.11 -13.32
C SER A 790 -39.37 -23.98 -11.83
N ASN A 791 -40.04 -24.80 -10.99
CA ASN A 791 -39.64 -25.13 -9.61
C ASN A 791 -38.31 -25.92 -9.59
N THR A 792 -37.23 -25.29 -10.04
CA THR A 792 -35.92 -25.94 -10.19
C THR A 792 -34.87 -25.20 -9.39
N ASP A 793 -33.92 -25.96 -8.85
CA ASP A 793 -32.77 -25.42 -8.14
C ASP A 793 -31.97 -24.44 -9.02
N LEU A 794 -31.35 -23.44 -8.39
CA LEU A 794 -30.43 -22.53 -9.09
C LEU A 794 -29.00 -23.03 -8.93
N THR A 795 -28.34 -23.26 -10.07
CA THR A 795 -26.94 -23.69 -10.12
C THR A 795 -26.01 -22.50 -10.31
N VAL A 796 -24.99 -22.41 -9.47
CA VAL A 796 -23.95 -21.39 -9.48
C VAL A 796 -22.60 -22.09 -9.56
N LYS A 797 -21.89 -21.89 -10.67
CA LYS A 797 -20.52 -22.41 -10.85
C LYS A 797 -19.54 -21.49 -10.14
N LEU A 798 -18.61 -22.07 -9.40
CA LEU A 798 -17.49 -21.40 -8.75
C LEU A 798 -16.27 -21.46 -9.66
N THR A 799 -15.52 -20.37 -9.74
CA THR A 799 -14.14 -20.35 -10.23
C THR A 799 -13.28 -19.95 -9.05
N LEU A 800 -12.65 -20.94 -8.43
CA LEU A 800 -12.10 -20.79 -7.09
C LEU A 800 -10.76 -20.03 -7.05
N ASN A 801 -9.95 -20.10 -8.10
CA ASN A 801 -8.66 -19.39 -8.20
C ASN A 801 -7.76 -19.60 -6.95
N GLY A 802 -7.81 -20.78 -6.34
CA GLY A 802 -7.07 -21.12 -5.10
C GLY A 802 -7.82 -20.87 -3.79
N ASN A 803 -9.06 -20.39 -3.83
CA ASN A 803 -9.92 -20.17 -2.66
C ASN A 803 -10.84 -21.36 -2.35
N THR A 804 -11.44 -21.37 -1.16
CA THR A 804 -12.53 -22.28 -0.80
C THR A 804 -13.80 -21.48 -0.45
N LEU A 805 -14.99 -21.95 -0.83
CA LEU A 805 -16.25 -21.35 -0.39
C LEU A 805 -16.51 -21.73 1.08
N GLU A 806 -16.57 -20.74 1.97
CA GLU A 806 -16.75 -20.93 3.40
C GLU A 806 -18.22 -20.81 3.83
N ALA A 807 -18.97 -19.87 3.23
CA ALA A 807 -20.38 -19.66 3.55
C ALA A 807 -21.15 -19.00 2.40
N ILE A 808 -22.47 -19.16 2.41
CA ILE A 808 -23.40 -18.33 1.62
C ILE A 808 -24.30 -17.61 2.62
N LYS A 809 -24.40 -16.28 2.52
CA LYS A 809 -25.10 -15.44 3.50
C LYS A 809 -26.19 -14.60 2.84
N GLN A 810 -27.36 -14.50 3.47
CA GLN A 810 -28.39 -13.51 3.14
C GLN A 810 -28.39 -12.43 4.24
N GLY A 811 -27.75 -11.29 3.99
CA GLY A 811 -27.46 -10.32 5.04
C GLY A 811 -26.52 -10.93 6.09
N SER A 812 -26.95 -10.93 7.36
CA SER A 812 -26.22 -11.57 8.47
C SER A 812 -26.54 -13.05 8.68
N VAL A 813 -27.52 -13.61 7.95
CA VAL A 813 -27.97 -15.00 8.12
C VAL A 813 -27.14 -15.94 7.23
N VAL A 814 -26.52 -16.97 7.82
CA VAL A 814 -25.79 -18.01 7.11
C VAL A 814 -26.77 -19.11 6.66
N LEU A 815 -26.73 -19.49 5.38
CA LEU A 815 -27.57 -20.57 4.83
C LEU A 815 -27.06 -21.96 5.25
N ASN A 816 -27.98 -22.91 5.43
CA ASN A 816 -27.65 -24.27 5.86
C ASN A 816 -27.22 -25.17 4.70
N LYS A 817 -25.97 -25.64 4.70
CA LYS A 817 -25.44 -26.61 3.74
C LYS A 817 -26.16 -27.97 3.90
N GLY A 818 -26.71 -28.50 2.83
CA GLY A 818 -27.51 -29.74 2.79
C GLY A 818 -29.02 -29.50 2.85
N GLU A 819 -29.47 -28.31 3.26
CA GLU A 819 -30.90 -27.95 3.29
C GLU A 819 -31.23 -26.80 2.33
N ASP A 820 -30.52 -25.67 2.46
CA ASP A 820 -30.74 -24.48 1.64
C ASP A 820 -29.94 -24.53 0.34
N TYR A 821 -28.78 -25.19 0.36
CA TYR A 821 -27.95 -25.43 -0.81
C TYR A 821 -27.13 -26.71 -0.68
N THR A 822 -26.70 -27.28 -1.82
CA THR A 822 -25.68 -28.34 -1.87
C THR A 822 -24.42 -27.83 -2.58
N LEU A 823 -23.27 -28.42 -2.28
CA LEU A 823 -21.97 -28.09 -2.88
C LEU A 823 -21.30 -29.37 -3.36
N SER A 824 -20.94 -29.43 -4.64
CA SER A 824 -20.19 -30.53 -5.26
C SER A 824 -19.07 -29.95 -6.11
N GLU A 825 -17.81 -30.29 -5.79
CA GLU A 825 -16.58 -29.77 -6.42
C GLU A 825 -16.56 -28.23 -6.48
N GLU A 826 -16.93 -27.66 -7.63
CA GLU A 826 -16.97 -26.22 -7.91
C GLU A 826 -18.38 -25.74 -8.27
N THR A 827 -19.43 -26.42 -7.80
CA THR A 827 -20.81 -26.08 -8.13
C THR A 827 -21.66 -26.01 -6.87
N VAL A 828 -22.31 -24.85 -6.67
CA VAL A 828 -23.34 -24.65 -5.65
C VAL A 828 -24.71 -24.79 -6.31
N VAL A 829 -25.59 -25.55 -5.67
CA VAL A 829 -26.99 -25.69 -6.09
C VAL A 829 -27.89 -25.18 -4.95
N LEU A 830 -28.50 -24.00 -5.13
CA LEU A 830 -29.49 -23.44 -4.21
C LEU A 830 -30.81 -24.19 -4.39
N THR A 831 -31.34 -24.77 -3.32
CA THR A 831 -32.51 -25.65 -3.42
C THR A 831 -33.78 -24.86 -3.69
N ASN A 832 -34.70 -25.44 -4.48
CA ASN A 832 -36.03 -24.88 -4.72
C ASN A 832 -36.79 -24.61 -3.41
N LYS A 833 -36.54 -25.45 -2.37
CA LYS A 833 -37.10 -25.29 -1.03
C LYS A 833 -36.65 -24.00 -0.33
N TYR A 834 -35.42 -23.55 -0.56
CA TYR A 834 -34.93 -22.26 -0.09
C TYR A 834 -35.48 -21.12 -0.95
N LEU A 835 -35.37 -21.26 -2.27
CA LEU A 835 -35.75 -20.23 -3.24
C LEU A 835 -37.24 -19.85 -3.18
N SER A 836 -38.14 -20.82 -2.94
CA SER A 836 -39.58 -20.57 -2.81
C SER A 836 -39.99 -19.74 -1.58
N LYS A 837 -39.08 -19.57 -0.62
CA LYS A 837 -39.32 -18.78 0.61
C LYS A 837 -38.86 -17.32 0.47
N LEU A 838 -38.12 -17.01 -0.59
CA LEU A 838 -37.61 -15.66 -0.81
C LEU A 838 -38.75 -14.70 -1.19
N PRO A 839 -38.72 -13.44 -0.71
CA PRO A 839 -39.73 -12.44 -1.07
C PRO A 839 -39.62 -12.04 -2.55
N LYS A 840 -40.72 -11.56 -3.14
CA LYS A 840 -40.72 -10.97 -4.50
C LYS A 840 -39.76 -9.77 -4.54
N GLY A 841 -39.01 -9.64 -5.63
CA GLY A 841 -37.96 -8.63 -5.80
C GLY A 841 -36.56 -9.21 -5.73
N GLU A 842 -35.55 -8.36 -5.50
CA GLU A 842 -34.16 -8.79 -5.44
C GLU A 842 -33.79 -9.30 -4.04
N THR A 843 -33.19 -10.49 -3.99
CA THR A 843 -32.51 -11.04 -2.83
C THR A 843 -31.02 -11.16 -3.13
N ALA A 844 -30.19 -10.52 -2.33
CA ALA A 844 -28.74 -10.63 -2.38
C ALA A 844 -28.24 -11.79 -1.51
N LEU A 845 -27.46 -12.70 -2.11
CA LEU A 845 -26.66 -13.69 -1.39
C LEU A 845 -25.19 -13.37 -1.55
N ASN A 846 -24.44 -13.31 -0.45
CA ASN A 846 -23.01 -13.14 -0.45
C ASN A 846 -22.34 -14.52 -0.41
N PHE A 847 -21.59 -14.86 -1.46
CA PHE A 847 -20.72 -16.03 -1.49
C PHE A 847 -19.40 -15.64 -0.83
N HIS A 848 -19.20 -16.13 0.38
CA HIS A 848 -18.03 -15.86 1.20
C HIS A 848 -16.96 -16.92 0.95
N PHE A 849 -15.81 -16.48 0.45
CA PHE A 849 -14.66 -17.34 0.17
C PHE A 849 -13.55 -17.12 1.20
N SER A 850 -12.62 -18.07 1.28
CA SER A 850 -11.49 -18.03 2.21
C SER A 850 -10.61 -16.78 2.09
N THR A 851 -10.54 -16.15 0.91
CA THR A 851 -9.89 -14.85 0.70
C THR A 851 -10.65 -14.03 -0.36
N GLY A 852 -10.41 -12.71 -0.41
CA GLY A 852 -11.07 -11.79 -1.35
C GLY A 852 -12.42 -11.25 -0.88
N ASN A 853 -13.03 -10.36 -1.68
CA ASN A 853 -14.36 -9.82 -1.37
C ASN A 853 -15.44 -10.87 -1.64
N ASP A 854 -16.47 -10.87 -0.80
CA ASP A 854 -17.71 -11.62 -1.04
C ASP A 854 -18.22 -11.36 -2.45
N VAL A 855 -18.57 -12.43 -3.15
CA VAL A 855 -19.15 -12.30 -4.48
C VAL A 855 -20.65 -12.27 -4.33
N LEU A 856 -21.24 -11.13 -4.71
CA LEU A 856 -22.67 -10.92 -4.65
C LEU A 856 -23.36 -11.74 -5.75
N PHE A 857 -24.28 -12.61 -5.33
CA PHE A 857 -25.23 -13.28 -6.19
C PHE A 857 -26.62 -12.68 -5.99
N THR A 858 -27.14 -11.98 -6.99
CA THR A 858 -28.47 -11.37 -6.89
C THR A 858 -29.52 -12.28 -7.53
N ILE A 859 -30.47 -12.72 -6.71
CA ILE A 859 -31.63 -13.50 -7.15
C ILE A 859 -32.82 -12.56 -7.29
N THR A 860 -33.30 -12.38 -8.52
CA THR A 860 -34.56 -11.68 -8.75
C THR A 860 -35.71 -12.68 -8.69
N VAL A 861 -36.47 -12.67 -7.60
CA VAL A 861 -37.71 -13.45 -7.47
C VAL A 861 -38.81 -12.70 -8.22
N LYS A 862 -39.13 -13.15 -9.42
CA LYS A 862 -40.17 -12.53 -10.24
C LYS A 862 -41.55 -13.00 -9.76
N GLY A 863 -42.37 -12.02 -9.34
CA GLY A 863 -43.82 -12.12 -9.53
C GLY A 863 -44.17 -11.95 -11.02
N ASP A 864 -45.36 -12.37 -11.42
CA ASP A 864 -45.76 -12.44 -12.83
C ASP A 864 -45.47 -11.13 -13.61
N THR A 865 -44.68 -11.29 -14.69
CA THR A 865 -44.56 -10.43 -15.92
C THR A 865 -43.88 -9.04 -15.80
N PRO A 866 -43.44 -8.41 -16.92
CA PRO A 866 -42.39 -8.77 -17.89
C PRO A 866 -41.37 -7.59 -18.13
N SER A 867 -40.22 -7.86 -18.74
CA SER A 867 -39.13 -6.89 -19.02
C SER A 867 -39.45 -5.91 -20.16
N GLU A 868 -39.07 -4.63 -20.02
CA GLU A 868 -39.09 -3.60 -21.09
C GLU A 868 -38.01 -3.82 -22.16
N PRO A 869 -38.36 -3.78 -23.46
CA PRO A 869 -37.41 -3.40 -24.51
C PRO A 869 -37.84 -2.14 -25.30
N GLY A 870 -37.12 -1.04 -25.11
CA GLY A 870 -37.09 0.07 -26.06
C GLY A 870 -35.69 0.66 -26.07
N THR A 871 -34.81 0.21 -26.99
CA THR A 871 -33.72 0.99 -27.61
C THR A 871 -32.73 0.23 -28.50
N GLY A 872 -32.72 -1.11 -28.62
CA GLY A 872 -31.46 -1.77 -29.04
C GLY A 872 -31.34 -2.61 -30.33
N GLU A 873 -32.38 -3.23 -30.90
CA GLU A 873 -32.11 -4.39 -31.79
C GLU A 873 -32.73 -4.40 -33.20
N GLY A 874 -33.71 -3.55 -33.51
CA GLY A 874 -34.34 -3.54 -34.84
C GLY A 874 -33.93 -2.38 -35.74
N VAL A 875 -34.19 -2.55 -37.04
CA VAL A 875 -33.80 -1.59 -38.10
C VAL A 875 -34.81 -0.45 -38.32
N LEU A 876 -35.84 -0.35 -37.48
CA LEU A 876 -36.85 0.69 -37.53
C LEU A 876 -36.85 1.49 -36.24
N LYS A 877 -37.04 2.81 -36.36
CA LYS A 877 -37.29 3.70 -35.24
C LYS A 877 -38.63 4.41 -35.42
N VAL A 878 -39.46 4.42 -34.37
CA VAL A 878 -40.76 5.11 -34.36
C VAL A 878 -40.77 6.27 -33.40
N GLN A 879 -41.13 7.44 -33.93
CA GLN A 879 -41.45 8.62 -33.15
C GLN A 879 -42.93 8.96 -33.34
N THR A 880 -43.61 9.39 -32.28
CA THR A 880 -45.02 9.75 -32.35
C THR A 880 -45.41 10.85 -31.37
N PHE A 881 -46.51 11.53 -31.67
CA PHE A 881 -47.28 12.29 -30.71
C PHE A 881 -48.77 12.34 -31.10
N ASN A 882 -49.63 12.62 -30.13
CA ASN A 882 -51.06 12.72 -30.36
C ASN A 882 -51.45 14.14 -30.81
N GLY A 883 -52.18 14.24 -31.92
CA GLY A 883 -52.73 15.50 -32.42
C GLY A 883 -53.90 16.05 -31.57
N ASN A 884 -54.50 15.19 -30.73
CA ASN A 884 -55.49 15.57 -29.73
C ASN A 884 -55.20 14.83 -28.42
N VAL A 885 -54.83 15.58 -27.37
CA VAL A 885 -54.46 15.04 -26.05
C VAL A 885 -55.60 15.09 -25.03
N SER A 886 -56.83 15.36 -25.45
CA SER A 886 -58.00 15.36 -24.56
C SER A 886 -58.25 13.96 -23.99
N ALA A 887 -58.57 13.84 -22.70
CA ALA A 887 -58.79 12.54 -22.06
C ALA A 887 -59.93 11.73 -22.70
N THR A 888 -60.90 12.43 -23.32
CA THR A 888 -61.99 11.83 -24.09
C THR A 888 -62.08 12.55 -25.43
N SER A 889 -62.22 11.80 -26.52
CA SER A 889 -62.27 12.34 -27.88
C SER A 889 -63.08 11.42 -28.79
N ASN A 890 -63.82 11.96 -29.75
CA ASN A 890 -64.48 11.17 -30.79
C ASN A 890 -63.52 10.66 -31.89
N THR A 891 -62.25 11.05 -31.81
CA THR A 891 -61.19 10.53 -32.68
C THR A 891 -59.90 10.28 -31.91
N ILE A 892 -59.19 9.21 -32.25
CA ILE A 892 -57.78 9.03 -31.89
C ILE A 892 -56.96 9.66 -33.00
N SER A 893 -56.26 10.75 -32.69
CA SER A 893 -55.46 11.51 -33.67
C SER A 893 -53.98 11.31 -33.39
N SER A 894 -53.27 10.59 -34.25
CA SER A 894 -51.87 10.22 -34.03
C SER A 894 -50.99 10.60 -35.23
N LYS A 895 -49.83 11.17 -34.94
CA LYS A 895 -48.81 11.53 -35.93
C LYS A 895 -47.57 10.69 -35.74
N PHE A 896 -47.13 10.01 -36.79
CA PHE A 896 -46.01 9.07 -36.74
C PHE A 896 -44.87 9.52 -37.65
N LYS A 897 -43.64 9.26 -37.24
CA LYS A 897 -42.44 9.27 -38.07
C LYS A 897 -41.73 7.94 -37.92
N ILE A 898 -41.57 7.22 -39.03
CA ILE A 898 -40.88 5.93 -39.09
C ILE A 898 -39.57 6.15 -39.83
N THR A 899 -38.45 5.81 -39.21
CA THR A 899 -37.11 5.98 -39.80
C THR A 899 -36.45 4.62 -40.00
N ASN A 900 -35.85 4.40 -41.16
CA ASN A 900 -34.98 3.25 -41.40
C ASN A 900 -33.60 3.53 -40.76
N THR A 901 -33.30 2.83 -39.66
CA THR A 901 -32.02 2.92 -38.95
C THR A 901 -31.09 1.75 -39.27
N GLY A 902 -31.47 0.87 -40.21
CA GLY A 902 -30.69 -0.29 -40.64
C GLY A 902 -29.51 0.09 -41.53
N THR A 903 -29.11 -0.82 -42.42
CA THR A 903 -27.99 -0.62 -43.37
C THR A 903 -28.37 -0.86 -44.83
N SER A 904 -29.64 -1.18 -45.09
CA SER A 904 -30.16 -1.44 -46.44
C SER A 904 -31.53 -0.79 -46.64
N SER A 905 -31.89 -0.55 -47.91
CA SER A 905 -33.21 -0.05 -48.29
C SER A 905 -34.30 -1.04 -47.89
N ILE A 906 -35.39 -0.55 -47.30
CA ILE A 906 -36.54 -1.36 -46.92
C ILE A 906 -37.76 -1.00 -47.78
N SER A 907 -38.51 -2.00 -48.23
CA SER A 907 -39.80 -1.77 -48.89
C SER A 907 -40.83 -1.28 -47.86
N LEU A 908 -41.49 -0.15 -48.11
CA LEU A 908 -42.53 0.32 -47.19
C LEU A 908 -43.72 -0.64 -47.12
N ALA A 909 -43.96 -1.43 -48.17
CA ALA A 909 -45.02 -2.44 -48.17
C ALA A 909 -44.82 -3.54 -47.11
N ASP A 910 -43.59 -3.73 -46.64
CA ASP A 910 -43.25 -4.71 -45.60
C ASP A 910 -43.29 -4.10 -44.19
N VAL A 911 -43.54 -2.79 -44.08
CA VAL A 911 -43.57 -2.06 -42.81
C VAL A 911 -45.00 -1.94 -42.29
N THR A 912 -45.21 -2.37 -41.05
CA THR A 912 -46.45 -2.09 -40.32
C THR A 912 -46.17 -1.47 -38.95
N LEU A 913 -47.09 -0.63 -38.49
CA LEU A 913 -47.14 -0.06 -37.14
C LEU A 913 -48.40 -0.54 -36.43
N ARG A 914 -48.34 -0.70 -35.10
CA ARG A 914 -49.53 -0.94 -34.28
C ARG A 914 -49.72 0.16 -33.24
N TYR A 915 -50.90 0.78 -33.26
CA TYR A 915 -51.37 1.67 -32.20
C TYR A 915 -52.42 0.90 -31.36
N TYR A 916 -52.12 0.67 -30.10
CA TYR A 916 -52.93 -0.10 -29.16
C TYR A 916 -53.81 0.82 -28.32
N TYR A 917 -55.10 0.50 -28.26
CA TYR A 917 -56.12 1.30 -27.61
C TYR A 917 -57.25 0.43 -27.06
N THR A 918 -58.10 1.02 -26.23
CA THR A 918 -59.34 0.41 -25.78
C THR A 918 -60.51 0.90 -26.62
N ILE A 919 -61.33 0.00 -27.13
CA ILE A 919 -62.39 0.38 -28.07
C ILE A 919 -63.54 1.12 -27.39
N ASN A 920 -63.69 1.01 -26.06
CA ASN A 920 -64.75 1.62 -25.24
C ASN A 920 -66.16 1.45 -25.84
N GLY A 921 -66.60 0.20 -25.97
CA GLY A 921 -67.87 -0.17 -26.62
C GLY A 921 -67.68 -0.48 -28.10
N GLU A 922 -67.75 -1.76 -28.44
CA GLU A 922 -67.43 -2.25 -29.78
C GLU A 922 -68.39 -1.70 -30.86
N LYS A 923 -67.79 -1.06 -31.86
CA LYS A 923 -68.42 -0.47 -33.04
C LYS A 923 -67.47 -0.61 -34.23
N VAL A 924 -68.01 -0.60 -35.44
CA VAL A 924 -67.19 -0.53 -36.67
C VAL A 924 -66.30 0.73 -36.61
N GLN A 925 -65.03 0.55 -36.94
CA GLN A 925 -64.00 1.57 -36.86
C GLN A 925 -63.63 2.05 -38.27
N ASN A 926 -63.44 3.37 -38.42
CA ASN A 926 -62.97 4.01 -39.64
C ASN A 926 -61.55 4.54 -39.45
N PHE A 927 -60.71 4.38 -40.47
CA PHE A 927 -59.35 4.93 -40.51
C PHE A 927 -59.24 6.01 -41.58
N PHE A 928 -58.69 7.16 -41.21
CA PHE A 928 -58.43 8.29 -42.09
C PHE A 928 -56.94 8.61 -42.08
N THR A 929 -56.38 8.82 -43.28
CA THR A 929 -55.04 9.40 -43.42
C THR A 929 -55.20 10.86 -43.83
N ASP A 930 -55.05 11.77 -42.87
CA ASP A 930 -55.19 13.20 -43.12
C ASP A 930 -54.02 13.76 -43.94
N TRP A 931 -52.82 13.20 -43.74
CA TRP A 931 -51.64 13.52 -44.54
C TRP A 931 -50.60 12.40 -44.47
N SER A 932 -49.84 12.19 -45.55
CA SER A 932 -48.71 11.26 -45.59
C SER A 932 -47.66 11.74 -46.60
N SER A 933 -46.40 11.66 -46.21
CA SER A 933 -45.24 11.97 -47.08
C SER A 933 -45.12 11.07 -48.31
N VAL A 934 -45.80 9.92 -48.33
CA VAL A 934 -45.83 8.98 -49.48
C VAL A 934 -47.20 8.93 -50.17
N GLY A 935 -48.06 9.91 -49.91
CA GLY A 935 -49.41 10.02 -50.45
C GLY A 935 -50.45 9.27 -49.61
N THR A 936 -51.60 9.90 -49.36
CA THR A 936 -52.64 9.36 -48.46
C THR A 936 -53.26 8.06 -49.00
N GLY A 937 -53.42 7.92 -50.32
CA GLY A 937 -53.96 6.71 -50.95
C GLY A 937 -53.06 5.46 -50.84
N ASN A 938 -51.82 5.63 -50.40
CA ASN A 938 -50.84 4.57 -50.22
C ASN A 938 -50.76 4.04 -48.77
N VAL A 939 -51.44 4.69 -47.82
CA VAL A 939 -51.53 4.22 -46.44
C VAL A 939 -52.79 3.37 -46.28
N ILE A 940 -52.64 2.22 -45.64
CA ILE A 940 -53.74 1.29 -45.35
C ILE A 940 -53.76 1.00 -43.86
N ALA A 941 -54.93 0.66 -43.33
CA ALA A 941 -55.05 0.19 -41.97
C ALA A 941 -56.06 -0.94 -41.86
N SER A 942 -55.86 -1.78 -40.85
CA SER A 942 -56.85 -2.75 -40.41
C SER A 942 -56.97 -2.71 -38.89
N PHE A 943 -58.15 -3.03 -38.37
CA PHE A 943 -58.42 -3.08 -36.94
C PHE A 943 -58.47 -4.53 -36.47
N LYS A 944 -57.83 -4.81 -35.33
CA LYS A 944 -57.73 -6.15 -34.77
C LYS A 944 -58.06 -6.12 -33.28
N THR A 945 -58.92 -7.03 -32.85
CA THR A 945 -59.16 -7.30 -31.43
C THR A 945 -58.06 -8.20 -30.90
N LEU A 946 -57.52 -7.89 -29.73
CA LEU A 946 -56.54 -8.74 -29.05
C LEU A 946 -57.23 -9.99 -28.52
N SER A 947 -56.63 -11.17 -28.73
CA SER A 947 -57.16 -12.44 -28.23
C SER A 947 -57.23 -12.49 -26.70
N ASN A 948 -56.39 -11.70 -26.02
CA ASN A 948 -56.47 -11.42 -24.60
C ASN A 948 -56.30 -9.92 -24.39
N ALA A 949 -57.32 -9.25 -23.85
CA ALA A 949 -57.22 -7.84 -23.50
C ALA A 949 -56.12 -7.61 -22.46
N LYS A 950 -55.41 -6.48 -22.59
CA LYS A 950 -54.29 -6.05 -21.77
C LYS A 950 -54.60 -4.71 -21.12
N PRO A 951 -53.90 -4.35 -20.02
CA PRO A 951 -54.05 -3.02 -19.43
C PRO A 951 -53.85 -1.92 -20.48
N GLY A 952 -54.94 -1.23 -20.78
CA GLY A 952 -55.02 -0.15 -21.75
C GLY A 952 -55.06 -0.55 -23.23
N ALA A 953 -55.31 -1.82 -23.55
CA ALA A 953 -55.52 -2.25 -24.92
C ALA A 953 -56.42 -3.48 -25.02
N ASP A 954 -57.56 -3.34 -25.68
CA ASP A 954 -58.35 -4.50 -26.16
C ASP A 954 -58.27 -4.64 -27.69
N SER A 955 -57.78 -3.60 -28.38
CA SER A 955 -57.75 -3.48 -29.82
C SER A 955 -56.45 -2.81 -30.28
N TYR A 956 -56.09 -3.00 -31.55
CA TYR A 956 -55.09 -2.18 -32.20
C TYR A 956 -55.45 -1.85 -33.64
N ALA A 957 -54.99 -0.69 -34.09
CA ALA A 957 -54.95 -0.31 -35.49
C ALA A 957 -53.58 -0.70 -36.04
N GLU A 958 -53.57 -1.63 -37.00
CA GLU A 958 -52.37 -2.00 -37.76
C GLU A 958 -52.31 -1.14 -39.02
N ILE A 959 -51.36 -0.21 -39.06
CA ILE A 959 -51.16 0.75 -40.14
C ILE A 959 -50.01 0.27 -41.00
N GLY A 960 -50.21 0.18 -42.31
CA GLY A 960 -49.19 -0.23 -43.27
C GLY A 960 -49.26 0.55 -44.57
N PHE A 961 -48.51 0.10 -45.57
CA PHE A 961 -48.38 0.78 -46.85
C PHE A 961 -48.65 -0.15 -48.03
N LYS A 962 -49.18 0.39 -49.13
CA LYS A 962 -49.27 -0.31 -50.41
C LYS A 962 -47.90 -0.36 -51.08
N SER A 963 -47.70 -1.31 -52.00
CA SER A 963 -46.48 -1.39 -52.83
C SER A 963 -46.14 -0.10 -53.58
N ALA A 964 -47.13 0.71 -53.94
CA ALA A 964 -46.95 2.02 -54.57
C ALA A 964 -46.36 3.11 -53.63
N ALA A 965 -46.18 2.83 -52.34
CA ALA A 965 -45.52 3.74 -51.39
C ALA A 965 -44.00 3.84 -51.59
N GLY A 966 -43.40 2.90 -52.32
CA GLY A 966 -41.96 2.88 -52.60
C GLY A 966 -41.12 2.27 -51.47
N SER A 967 -39.83 2.61 -51.45
CA SER A 967 -38.86 2.15 -50.46
C SER A 967 -38.41 3.29 -49.53
N LEU A 968 -37.95 2.92 -48.34
CA LEU A 968 -37.31 3.80 -47.38
C LEU A 968 -35.81 3.50 -47.36
N GLU A 969 -35.03 4.36 -48.00
CA GLU A 969 -33.57 4.27 -48.00
C GLU A 969 -32.98 4.48 -46.59
N LEU A 970 -31.71 4.13 -46.41
CA LEU A 970 -30.98 4.31 -45.16
C LEU A 970 -31.13 5.74 -44.61
N GLY A 971 -31.58 5.87 -43.36
CA GLY A 971 -31.74 7.14 -42.66
C GLY A 971 -32.92 7.97 -43.14
N GLN A 972 -33.65 7.55 -44.18
CA GLN A 972 -34.88 8.21 -44.61
C GLN A 972 -36.03 7.89 -43.66
N SER A 973 -37.03 8.77 -43.68
CA SER A 973 -38.21 8.64 -42.84
C SER A 973 -39.51 8.88 -43.62
N VAL A 974 -40.55 8.14 -43.26
CA VAL A 974 -41.92 8.39 -43.70
C VAL A 974 -42.72 8.96 -42.52
N GLU A 975 -43.45 10.03 -42.80
CA GLU A 975 -44.33 10.70 -41.83
C GLU A 975 -45.81 10.54 -42.20
N LEU A 976 -46.63 10.31 -41.16
CA LEU A 976 -48.06 10.04 -41.24
C LEU A 976 -48.84 10.92 -40.26
N GLN A 977 -49.98 11.45 -40.69
CA GLN A 977 -50.99 12.05 -39.82
C GLN A 977 -52.31 11.28 -40.02
N THR A 978 -52.82 10.70 -38.93
CA THR A 978 -53.92 9.72 -38.99
C THR A 978 -55.00 10.04 -37.98
N ARG A 979 -56.23 9.64 -38.30
CA ARG A 979 -57.38 9.66 -37.39
C ARG A 979 -58.13 8.35 -37.43
N ILE A 980 -58.53 7.87 -36.26
CA ILE A 980 -59.44 6.73 -36.09
C ILE A 980 -60.73 7.26 -35.48
N SER A 981 -61.89 6.82 -35.99
CA SER A 981 -63.19 7.09 -35.39
C SER A 981 -64.07 5.84 -35.36
N LYS A 982 -65.04 5.81 -34.45
CA LYS A 982 -66.19 4.90 -34.57
C LYS A 982 -67.07 5.38 -35.72
N GLU A 983 -67.78 4.47 -36.37
CA GLU A 983 -68.72 4.83 -37.45
C GLU A 983 -69.81 5.81 -36.99
N ASP A 984 -70.26 5.68 -35.74
CA ASP A 984 -71.25 6.57 -35.11
C ASP A 984 -70.65 7.80 -34.42
N TRP A 985 -69.33 8.01 -34.52
CA TRP A 985 -68.58 9.10 -33.87
C TRP A 985 -68.72 9.16 -32.34
N SER A 986 -69.11 8.06 -31.70
CA SER A 986 -69.06 7.97 -30.24
C SER A 986 -67.61 8.07 -29.73
N SER A 987 -67.44 8.55 -28.49
CA SER A 987 -66.12 8.88 -27.97
C SER A 987 -65.29 7.66 -27.55
N TYR A 988 -63.98 7.80 -27.64
CA TYR A 988 -62.99 7.00 -26.93
C TYR A 988 -62.59 7.73 -25.65
N THR A 989 -62.26 6.95 -24.64
CA THR A 989 -61.40 7.40 -23.54
C THR A 989 -59.97 7.16 -24.04
N GLN A 990 -59.12 8.18 -24.03
CA GLN A 990 -57.74 8.07 -24.50
C GLN A 990 -56.76 7.81 -23.34
N THR A 991 -57.13 8.19 -22.11
CA THR A 991 -56.27 7.99 -20.93
C THR A 991 -56.10 6.53 -20.52
N ASP A 992 -56.97 5.65 -21.00
CA ASP A 992 -56.87 4.20 -20.87
C ASP A 992 -56.31 3.55 -22.14
N ASP A 993 -55.72 4.29 -23.08
CA ASP A 993 -55.05 3.70 -24.25
C ASP A 993 -53.55 3.51 -24.00
N TYR A 994 -53.05 2.30 -24.26
CA TYR A 994 -51.64 1.95 -24.08
C TYR A 994 -50.72 2.86 -24.91
N SER A 995 -51.08 3.10 -26.17
CA SER A 995 -50.29 3.91 -27.09
C SER A 995 -50.47 5.42 -26.96
N PHE A 996 -51.43 5.90 -26.15
CA PHE A 996 -51.69 7.32 -25.96
C PHE A 996 -50.66 7.99 -25.05
N ASN A 997 -50.18 9.15 -25.46
CA ASN A 997 -49.23 9.94 -24.69
C ASN A 997 -49.74 11.39 -24.54
N PRO A 998 -50.32 11.76 -23.39
CA PRO A 998 -50.92 13.08 -23.19
C PRO A 998 -49.90 14.22 -23.09
N THR A 999 -48.60 13.92 -22.92
CA THR A 999 -47.55 14.93 -22.75
C THR A 999 -46.73 15.17 -24.02
N ALA A 1000 -46.86 14.30 -25.03
CA ALA A 1000 -46.18 14.44 -26.31
C ALA A 1000 -46.83 15.55 -27.16
N ASN A 1001 -46.11 16.65 -27.40
CA ASN A 1001 -46.59 17.75 -28.27
C ASN A 1001 -45.76 17.93 -29.56
N SER A 1002 -44.75 17.08 -29.76
CA SER A 1002 -43.90 17.00 -30.95
C SER A 1002 -43.36 15.57 -31.10
N LEU A 1003 -42.81 15.22 -32.26
CA LEU A 1003 -42.31 13.87 -32.53
C LEU A 1003 -41.21 13.48 -31.54
N GLN A 1004 -41.48 12.44 -30.75
CA GLN A 1004 -40.53 11.85 -29.81
C GLN A 1004 -40.58 10.32 -29.88
N ASP A 1005 -39.48 9.66 -29.52
CA ASP A 1005 -39.36 8.20 -29.50
C ASP A 1005 -40.46 7.61 -28.61
N SER A 1006 -41.18 6.62 -29.12
CA SER A 1006 -42.23 5.94 -28.34
C SER A 1006 -42.01 4.43 -28.35
N ALA A 1007 -41.76 3.86 -27.17
CA ALA A 1007 -41.74 2.43 -26.98
C ALA A 1007 -43.16 1.82 -27.00
N LYS A 1008 -44.22 2.63 -26.88
CA LYS A 1008 -45.61 2.14 -26.82
C LYS A 1008 -46.31 2.06 -28.19
N ILE A 1009 -45.56 2.31 -29.26
CA ILE A 1009 -45.94 1.99 -30.64
C ILE A 1009 -44.99 0.93 -31.14
N THR A 1010 -45.52 -0.19 -31.65
CA THR A 1010 -44.68 -1.23 -32.22
C THR A 1010 -44.56 -1.09 -33.72
N ALA A 1011 -43.37 -1.38 -34.26
CA ALA A 1011 -43.13 -1.46 -35.70
C ALA A 1011 -42.61 -2.84 -36.08
N TYR A 1012 -43.02 -3.30 -37.25
CA TYR A 1012 -42.64 -4.59 -37.81
C TYR A 1012 -42.09 -4.41 -39.22
N LEU A 1013 -41.15 -5.28 -39.59
CA LEU A 1013 -40.67 -5.45 -40.96
C LEU A 1013 -40.91 -6.91 -41.35
N SER A 1014 -41.69 -7.14 -42.40
CA SER A 1014 -42.11 -8.49 -42.83
C SER A 1014 -42.70 -9.34 -41.69
N GLY A 1015 -43.44 -8.70 -40.78
CA GLY A 1015 -44.06 -9.35 -39.62
C GLY A 1015 -43.14 -9.59 -38.42
N SER A 1016 -41.84 -9.30 -38.53
CA SER A 1016 -40.89 -9.38 -37.41
C SER A 1016 -40.80 -8.04 -36.68
N LYS A 1017 -40.96 -8.03 -35.34
CA LYS A 1017 -40.93 -6.80 -34.54
C LYS A 1017 -39.55 -6.16 -34.56
N GLN A 1018 -39.49 -4.89 -34.95
CA GLN A 1018 -38.27 -4.09 -35.04
C GLN A 1018 -38.22 -2.98 -33.99
N TRP A 1019 -39.36 -2.52 -33.48
CA TRP A 1019 -39.41 -1.44 -32.50
C TRP A 1019 -40.59 -1.60 -31.56
N GLY A 1020 -40.43 -1.12 -30.33
CA GLY A 1020 -41.49 -1.00 -29.33
C GLY A 1020 -41.86 -2.26 -28.54
N ILE A 1021 -42.74 -2.04 -27.58
CA ILE A 1021 -43.25 -2.99 -26.59
C ILE A 1021 -44.74 -3.17 -26.87
N GLU A 1022 -45.19 -4.43 -26.97
CA GLU A 1022 -46.62 -4.74 -27.05
C GLU A 1022 -47.22 -4.74 -25.62
N PRO A 1023 -48.50 -4.36 -25.44
CA PRO A 1023 -49.16 -4.28 -24.13
C PRO A 1023 -49.35 -5.62 -23.37
#